data_AF-A0A6P0TNB8-F1
#
_entry.id   AF-A0A6P0TNB8-F1
#
_cell.length_a   1.000
_cell.length_b   1.000
_cell.length_c   1.000
_cell.angle_alpha   90.00
_cell.angle_beta   90.00
_cell.angle_gamma   90.00
#
_symmetry.space_group_name_H-M   'P 1'
#
loop_
_entity.id
_entity.type
_entity.pdbx_description
1 polymer ?
#
loop_
_entity_poly.entity_id
_entity_poly.type
_entity_poly.pdbx_seq_one_letter_code
_entity_poly.pdbx_strand_id
1 'polypeptide(L)'
;MLVKKCSNNEMRNQSKNKKELTKKKPQAKLEIIDISLSKIDSQHLWGYYIDRPKKGDKIDLYNNEIEITGWVLGKSSPAVAVEIISEGNIIQTVTIEKQRPGVAKAYPGVGGAKNSGFATKVGVTQQLLQKNLLLQVILEDQSRIPICSISPIIKKYKLSICGIMKDEGPYLVEWLEFHKLVGVERFYLYDNSSSDNTINILRPYLESGEVIYYYWPHKPGQKSAFSHCLKHHGKLSQWIAFIDLDEFLFPTEKDDLTEVLDKFKDVPAVGVNWLNFGTSGHEKKPEGLQIEHFTRRAKNSYGPMKHIKSIARPEKTIGPANPHEFRYIKGLAVTENKQPINGPISAKHSVKKLRINHYTTRSKQESREKMLKGMTNKNQMRPWSYFESKDKIFNEVEDLTIQRFVPKLKIAVEKIQRQVNQEQFPLEKPQTEGNKPLATLGNLNKVGIENQVLHLNGWVVSFKYGSADSFKVSIGGTEIFNFQQNFAIPSPGVKKVHPQLKGADKANFRIKIPLEQQQLEEYQDSLVVVTPIFEGDEGAALLGVLSPTIKTPQKEYIKQFAENTPNNFRNAAFKWLGYLIEIVGLKSTDHVLELSCGIGKVAYALANYLKPIAGYEGIDFREKVLLWPQQEITTRKPNFNFRWENIYHPTYNPNGTVSVVEFGLPYHNFSFDVVCITNLFTHLRISEIRHCLHQVHRVLKSEGRLLCGCFLLNPESQKLIAQGKASQKLMYEIEDGFTLDSELPEKGIGFLESLLLNLVEECGLKVVGKYYGSWCGRQSFTNQDLLVLQKKTQLSLENQTDLKQTFQTKADETKVFSKLDNYQKILEQHKSKLEKIKVQIDASKSKINHS
;
A
#
# COMPACT_ATOMS: atom_id res chain seq x y z
N MET A 1 -14.06 -6.90 -36.51
CA MET A 1 -14.17 -8.06 -35.59
C MET A 1 -12.94 -8.28 -34.68
N LEU A 2 -11.78 -7.66 -34.93
CA LEU A 2 -10.56 -7.88 -34.15
C LEU A 2 -10.41 -6.98 -32.89
N VAL A 3 -11.13 -5.86 -32.81
CA VAL A 3 -11.16 -4.97 -31.62
C VAL A 3 -12.00 -5.54 -30.45
N LYS A 4 -12.81 -6.58 -30.68
CA LYS A 4 -13.59 -7.27 -29.64
C LYS A 4 -12.86 -8.44 -28.96
N LYS A 5 -11.69 -8.86 -29.47
CA LYS A 5 -10.92 -10.01 -28.93
C LYS A 5 -9.82 -9.62 -27.94
N CYS A 6 -9.17 -8.45 -28.08
CA CYS A 6 -8.16 -7.98 -27.12
C CYS A 6 -8.74 -7.50 -25.78
N SER A 7 -9.89 -6.81 -25.79
CA SER A 7 -10.54 -6.32 -24.56
C SER A 7 -11.04 -7.44 -23.63
N ASN A 8 -11.29 -8.64 -24.17
CA ASN A 8 -11.75 -9.79 -23.39
C ASN A 8 -10.61 -10.56 -22.68
N ASN A 9 -9.36 -10.43 -23.13
CA ASN A 9 -8.20 -11.10 -22.52
C ASN A 9 -7.55 -10.26 -21.40
N GLU A 10 -7.51 -8.93 -21.53
CA GLU A 10 -7.04 -8.02 -20.48
C GLU A 10 -8.01 -7.95 -19.28
N MET A 11 -9.33 -7.95 -19.52
CA MET A 11 -10.32 -8.06 -18.46
C MET A 11 -10.25 -9.42 -17.72
N ARG A 12 -9.85 -10.50 -18.40
CA ARG A 12 -9.68 -11.83 -17.79
C ARG A 12 -8.44 -11.93 -16.91
N ASN A 13 -7.33 -11.29 -17.29
CA ASN A 13 -6.08 -11.35 -16.51
C ASN A 13 -6.09 -10.37 -15.32
N GLN A 14 -6.69 -9.18 -15.45
CA GLN A 14 -6.93 -8.29 -14.30
C GLN A 14 -7.99 -8.86 -13.34
N SER A 15 -9.01 -9.59 -13.84
CA SER A 15 -9.97 -10.32 -13.00
C SER A 15 -9.34 -11.48 -12.23
N LYS A 16 -8.24 -12.08 -12.73
CA LYS A 16 -7.55 -13.20 -12.05
C LYS A 16 -6.69 -12.71 -10.88
N ASN A 17 -5.85 -11.69 -11.09
CA ASN A 17 -4.99 -11.15 -10.01
C ASN A 17 -5.81 -10.40 -8.93
N LYS A 18 -6.93 -9.76 -9.29
CA LYS A 18 -7.83 -9.09 -8.31
C LYS A 18 -8.76 -10.04 -7.55
N LYS A 19 -9.01 -11.25 -8.09
CA LYS A 19 -9.67 -12.34 -7.34
C LYS A 19 -8.75 -12.92 -6.26
N GLU A 20 -7.44 -12.81 -6.37
CA GLU A 20 -6.50 -13.39 -5.39
C GLU A 20 -6.39 -12.58 -4.09
N LEU A 21 -6.68 -11.28 -4.10
CA LEU A 21 -6.82 -10.46 -2.89
C LEU A 21 -7.99 -10.87 -1.97
N THR A 22 -8.84 -11.81 -2.41
CA THR A 22 -9.92 -12.40 -1.59
C THR A 22 -9.47 -13.55 -0.67
N LYS A 23 -8.17 -13.89 -0.62
CA LYS A 23 -7.68 -15.12 0.01
C LYS A 23 -7.36 -15.04 1.50
N LYS A 24 -7.31 -13.86 2.13
CA LYS A 24 -7.40 -13.77 3.59
C LYS A 24 -8.79 -13.23 3.93
N LYS A 25 -9.73 -14.15 4.11
CA LYS A 25 -11.06 -13.87 4.63
C LYS A 25 -10.98 -13.92 6.15
N PRO A 26 -11.33 -12.85 6.87
CA PRO A 26 -11.72 -13.00 8.25
C PRO A 26 -13.19 -13.38 8.27
N GLN A 27 -13.46 -14.57 8.80
CA GLN A 27 -14.71 -15.28 8.59
C GLN A 27 -15.55 -15.26 9.86
N ALA A 28 -16.84 -15.63 9.73
CA ALA A 28 -17.72 -15.77 10.87
C ALA A 28 -17.11 -16.81 11.83
N LYS A 29 -17.13 -16.51 13.13
CA LYS A 29 -16.76 -17.49 14.15
C LYS A 29 -17.91 -18.47 14.31
N LEU A 30 -17.63 -19.74 14.11
CA LEU A 30 -18.55 -20.80 14.46
C LEU A 30 -18.45 -21.02 15.97
N GLU A 31 -19.59 -21.15 16.65
CA GLU A 31 -19.63 -21.52 18.06
C GLU A 31 -20.27 -22.91 18.18
N ILE A 32 -19.58 -23.82 18.87
CA ILE A 32 -20.12 -25.13 19.19
C ILE A 32 -21.01 -24.98 20.42
N ILE A 33 -22.33 -24.95 20.21
CA ILE A 33 -23.27 -24.69 21.31
C ILE A 33 -23.58 -25.93 22.13
N ASP A 34 -23.43 -27.12 21.55
CA ASP A 34 -23.66 -28.38 22.23
C ASP A 34 -22.86 -29.54 21.66
N ILE A 35 -22.46 -30.44 22.56
CA ILE A 35 -21.87 -31.75 22.27
C ILE A 35 -22.51 -32.75 23.20
N SER A 36 -23.32 -33.63 22.62
CA SER A 36 -24.05 -34.66 23.34
C SER A 36 -23.37 -36.00 23.11
N LEU A 37 -22.64 -36.49 24.11
CA LEU A 37 -22.09 -37.85 24.09
C LEU A 37 -23.22 -38.86 24.22
N SER A 38 -23.18 -39.93 23.45
CA SER A 38 -24.11 -41.06 23.62
C SER A 38 -23.95 -41.66 25.02
N LYS A 39 -24.94 -42.44 25.48
CA LYS A 39 -24.70 -43.34 26.62
C LYS A 39 -23.76 -44.44 26.16
N ILE A 40 -22.76 -44.79 26.98
CA ILE A 40 -21.82 -45.86 26.64
C ILE A 40 -22.60 -47.16 26.48
N ASP A 41 -22.49 -47.76 25.29
CA ASP A 41 -22.88 -49.14 25.07
C ASP A 41 -21.83 -50.06 25.68
N SER A 42 -22.07 -50.48 26.93
CA SER A 42 -21.14 -51.29 27.71
C SER A 42 -20.99 -52.73 27.22
N GLN A 43 -21.83 -53.16 26.26
CA GLN A 43 -21.67 -54.45 25.59
C GLN A 43 -20.59 -54.34 24.53
N HIS A 44 -20.60 -53.26 23.74
CA HIS A 44 -19.73 -53.10 22.58
C HIS A 44 -18.45 -52.31 22.84
N LEU A 45 -18.44 -51.37 23.79
CA LEU A 45 -17.31 -50.45 24.01
C LEU A 45 -16.84 -50.48 25.47
N TRP A 46 -15.52 -50.38 25.67
CA TRP A 46 -14.91 -50.11 26.98
C TRP A 46 -15.06 -48.65 27.38
N GLY A 47 -14.98 -47.75 26.39
CA GLY A 47 -15.16 -46.32 26.58
C GLY A 47 -14.78 -45.52 25.34
N TYR A 48 -15.10 -44.24 25.37
CA TYR A 48 -14.67 -43.26 24.37
C TYR A 48 -14.66 -41.87 24.96
N TYR A 49 -13.99 -40.95 24.27
CA TYR A 49 -14.00 -39.54 24.60
C TYR A 49 -13.74 -38.70 23.36
N ILE A 50 -14.34 -37.51 23.32
CA ILE A 50 -14.10 -36.50 22.29
C ILE A 50 -13.24 -35.40 22.92
N ASP A 51 -12.02 -35.24 22.41
CA ASP A 51 -11.10 -34.19 22.87
C ASP A 51 -11.49 -32.83 22.28
N ARG A 52 -11.86 -32.82 20.98
CA ARG A 52 -12.37 -31.66 20.25
C ARG A 52 -13.42 -32.07 19.20
N PRO A 53 -14.39 -31.19 18.89
CA PRO A 53 -14.62 -29.90 19.53
C PRO A 53 -15.14 -30.05 20.98
N LYS A 54 -15.21 -28.94 21.72
CA LYS A 54 -15.89 -28.80 23.03
C LYS A 54 -17.00 -27.75 22.94
N LYS A 55 -17.97 -27.84 23.85
CA LYS A 55 -18.99 -26.79 24.01
C LYS A 55 -18.32 -25.45 24.32
N GLY A 56 -18.69 -24.40 23.59
CA GLY A 56 -18.11 -23.06 23.68
C GLY A 56 -16.87 -22.84 22.80
N ASP A 57 -16.37 -23.87 22.11
CA ASP A 57 -15.25 -23.70 21.19
C ASP A 57 -15.65 -22.74 20.06
N LYS A 58 -14.79 -21.74 19.84
CA LYS A 58 -14.90 -20.77 18.75
C LYS A 58 -13.97 -21.21 17.63
N ILE A 59 -14.54 -21.67 16.52
CA ILE A 59 -13.78 -22.18 15.38
C ILE A 59 -13.67 -21.06 14.34
N ASP A 60 -12.45 -20.70 14.00
CA ASP A 60 -12.14 -19.77 12.90
C ASP A 60 -12.17 -20.54 11.57
N LEU A 61 -13.06 -20.16 10.66
CA LEU A 61 -13.32 -20.89 9.41
C LEU A 61 -12.24 -20.63 8.32
N TYR A 62 -11.01 -20.29 8.70
CA TYR A 62 -9.90 -20.01 7.76
C TYR A 62 -9.75 -21.10 6.68
N ASN A 63 -9.90 -22.38 7.04
CA ASN A 63 -9.86 -23.52 6.12
C ASN A 63 -11.24 -24.14 5.80
N ASN A 64 -12.34 -23.56 6.31
CA ASN A 64 -13.66 -24.22 6.34
C ASN A 64 -13.58 -25.64 6.94
N GLU A 65 -12.91 -25.84 8.07
CA GLU A 65 -12.72 -27.18 8.65
C GLU A 65 -13.06 -27.19 10.14
N ILE A 66 -13.77 -28.21 10.60
CA ILE A 66 -13.90 -28.53 12.03
C ILE A 66 -12.92 -29.66 12.35
N GLU A 67 -12.03 -29.43 13.29
CA GLU A 67 -11.16 -30.47 13.84
C GLU A 67 -11.97 -31.35 14.79
N ILE A 68 -11.97 -32.66 14.53
CA ILE A 68 -12.60 -33.68 15.36
C ILE A 68 -11.53 -34.65 15.81
N THR A 69 -11.29 -34.70 17.12
CA THR A 69 -10.28 -35.57 17.73
C THR A 69 -10.84 -36.27 18.95
N GLY A 70 -10.43 -37.51 19.16
CA GLY A 70 -10.91 -38.30 20.28
C GLY A 70 -10.23 -39.66 20.35
N TRP A 71 -10.78 -40.51 21.21
CA TRP A 71 -10.43 -41.92 21.29
C TRP A 71 -11.66 -42.78 21.53
N VAL A 72 -11.62 -44.03 21.10
CA VAL A 72 -12.66 -45.03 21.34
C VAL A 72 -12.02 -46.41 21.42
N LEU A 73 -12.49 -47.23 22.36
CA LEU A 73 -11.96 -48.55 22.63
C LEU A 73 -13.08 -49.59 22.56
N GLY A 74 -12.99 -50.47 21.56
CA GLY A 74 -13.93 -51.57 21.36
C GLY A 74 -13.74 -52.68 22.40
N LYS A 75 -14.85 -53.29 22.83
CA LYS A 75 -14.91 -54.35 23.84
C LYS A 75 -15.33 -55.69 23.25
N SER A 76 -16.41 -55.72 22.49
CA SER A 76 -16.85 -56.94 21.77
C SER A 76 -15.91 -57.27 20.62
N SER A 77 -15.43 -56.23 19.94
CA SER A 77 -14.53 -56.29 18.78
C SER A 77 -13.69 -55.00 18.72
N PRO A 78 -12.46 -55.01 18.19
CA PRO A 78 -11.62 -53.81 18.09
C PRO A 78 -12.30 -52.69 17.29
N ALA A 79 -12.15 -51.44 17.75
CA ALA A 79 -12.62 -50.28 17.00
C ALA A 79 -11.62 -49.93 15.89
N VAL A 80 -12.09 -49.86 14.64
CA VAL A 80 -11.22 -49.71 13.45
C VAL A 80 -11.36 -48.34 12.77
N ALA A 81 -12.54 -47.73 12.83
CA ALA A 81 -12.79 -46.42 12.22
C ALA A 81 -13.92 -45.63 12.92
N VAL A 82 -14.02 -44.33 12.63
CA VAL A 82 -15.15 -43.46 13.00
C VAL A 82 -15.73 -42.84 11.73
N GLU A 83 -17.03 -42.99 11.54
CA GLU A 83 -17.84 -42.30 10.52
C GLU A 83 -18.37 -40.97 11.08
N ILE A 84 -18.30 -39.93 10.27
CA ILE A 84 -18.92 -38.63 10.54
C ILE A 84 -20.06 -38.42 9.55
N ILE A 85 -21.26 -38.25 10.08
CA ILE A 85 -22.52 -38.30 9.34
C ILE A 85 -23.27 -36.97 9.48
N SER A 86 -23.86 -36.47 8.40
CA SER A 86 -24.82 -35.35 8.42
C SER A 86 -26.03 -35.70 7.57
N GLU A 87 -27.23 -35.60 8.16
CA GLU A 87 -28.50 -35.99 7.53
C GLU A 87 -28.48 -37.39 6.89
N GLY A 88 -27.88 -38.36 7.57
CA GLY A 88 -27.81 -39.74 7.10
C GLY A 88 -26.75 -40.00 6.02
N ASN A 89 -26.04 -38.98 5.54
CA ASN A 89 -24.94 -39.15 4.59
C ASN A 89 -23.60 -39.19 5.33
N ILE A 90 -22.79 -40.21 5.03
CA ILE A 90 -21.41 -40.30 5.52
C ILE A 90 -20.59 -39.22 4.82
N ILE A 91 -20.12 -38.23 5.58
CA ILE A 91 -19.25 -37.15 5.09
C ILE A 91 -17.82 -37.66 4.96
N GLN A 92 -17.37 -38.40 5.97
CA GLN A 92 -15.99 -38.85 6.08
C GLN A 92 -15.87 -40.05 7.04
N THR A 93 -14.92 -40.94 6.75
CA THR A 93 -14.52 -42.04 7.63
C THR A 93 -13.04 -41.86 7.99
N VAL A 94 -12.71 -41.99 9.27
CA VAL A 94 -11.33 -41.86 9.79
C VAL A 94 -10.89 -43.13 10.50
N THR A 95 -9.67 -43.59 10.24
CA THR A 95 -9.09 -44.77 10.89
C THR A 95 -8.69 -44.49 12.34
N ILE A 96 -8.74 -45.52 13.17
CA ILE A 96 -8.33 -45.46 14.59
C ILE A 96 -6.92 -46.03 14.71
N GLU A 97 -5.93 -45.15 14.69
CA GLU A 97 -4.51 -45.54 14.67
C GLU A 97 -3.60 -44.58 15.47
N LYS A 98 -4.14 -43.47 15.99
CA LYS A 98 -3.35 -42.48 16.73
C LYS A 98 -3.01 -42.99 18.12
N GLN A 99 -1.77 -42.76 18.53
CA GLN A 99 -1.32 -43.23 19.83
C GLN A 99 -1.96 -42.46 20.99
N ARG A 100 -2.36 -43.20 22.03
CA ARG A 100 -2.98 -42.71 23.27
C ARG A 100 -2.35 -43.37 24.50
N PRO A 101 -1.11 -42.98 24.89
CA PRO A 101 -0.44 -43.56 26.05
C PRO A 101 -1.24 -43.45 27.36
N GLY A 102 -1.99 -42.36 27.54
CA GLY A 102 -2.88 -42.17 28.69
C GLY A 102 -4.03 -43.18 28.74
N VAL A 103 -4.59 -43.54 27.58
CA VAL A 103 -5.65 -44.57 27.50
C VAL A 103 -5.06 -45.95 27.79
N ALA A 104 -3.89 -46.27 27.24
CA ALA A 104 -3.19 -47.52 27.54
C ALA A 104 -2.87 -47.67 29.04
N LYS A 105 -2.55 -46.56 29.74
CA LYS A 105 -2.33 -46.56 31.19
C LYS A 105 -3.63 -46.76 31.98
N ALA A 106 -4.74 -46.17 31.52
CA ALA A 106 -6.05 -46.28 32.17
C ALA A 106 -6.73 -47.64 31.94
N TYR A 107 -6.43 -48.30 30.82
CA TYR A 107 -6.96 -49.62 30.44
C TYR A 107 -5.81 -50.62 30.23
N PRO A 108 -5.06 -50.98 31.29
CA PRO A 108 -3.95 -51.92 31.18
C PRO A 108 -4.46 -53.30 30.75
N GLY A 109 -3.80 -53.90 29.77
CA GLY A 109 -4.14 -55.23 29.26
C GLY A 109 -5.26 -55.26 28.20
N VAL A 110 -5.90 -54.13 27.87
CA VAL A 110 -6.89 -54.07 26.79
C VAL A 110 -6.19 -53.86 25.44
N GLY A 111 -6.38 -54.80 24.52
CA GLY A 111 -5.85 -54.74 23.15
C GLY A 111 -6.31 -53.48 22.41
N GLY A 112 -5.41 -52.84 21.66
CA GLY A 112 -5.72 -51.62 20.90
C GLY A 112 -5.73 -50.31 21.72
N ALA A 113 -5.69 -50.37 23.06
CA ALA A 113 -5.72 -49.17 23.92
C ALA A 113 -4.60 -48.15 23.62
N LYS A 114 -3.44 -48.63 23.18
CA LYS A 114 -2.31 -47.78 22.76
C LYS A 114 -2.61 -46.98 21.49
N ASN A 115 -3.42 -47.49 20.57
CA ASN A 115 -3.67 -46.89 19.25
C ASN A 115 -5.15 -46.47 19.07
N SER A 116 -5.88 -46.27 20.16
CA SER A 116 -7.33 -46.02 20.18
C SER A 116 -7.75 -44.61 19.73
N GLY A 117 -6.80 -43.78 19.31
CA GLY A 117 -7.06 -42.39 18.94
C GLY A 117 -7.45 -42.22 17.48
N PHE A 118 -8.30 -41.23 17.21
CA PHE A 118 -8.58 -40.73 15.88
C PHE A 118 -8.47 -39.20 15.85
N ALA A 119 -8.16 -38.66 14.68
CA ALA A 119 -8.07 -37.23 14.44
C ALA A 119 -8.37 -36.93 12.97
N THR A 120 -9.29 -36.02 12.71
CA THR A 120 -9.62 -35.59 11.36
C THR A 120 -10.09 -34.14 11.31
N LYS A 121 -10.14 -33.59 10.10
CA LYS A 121 -10.70 -32.28 9.79
C LYS A 121 -11.83 -32.46 8.79
N VAL A 122 -13.01 -31.96 9.12
CA VAL A 122 -14.21 -32.08 8.28
C VAL A 122 -14.47 -30.76 7.59
N GLY A 123 -14.52 -30.79 6.26
CA GLY A 123 -14.88 -29.63 5.44
C GLY A 123 -16.30 -29.14 5.73
N VAL A 124 -16.44 -27.84 5.93
CA VAL A 124 -17.66 -27.17 6.39
C VAL A 124 -18.25 -26.36 5.25
N THR A 125 -19.32 -26.88 4.63
CA THR A 125 -20.11 -26.10 3.67
C THR A 125 -21.19 -25.30 4.39
N GLN A 126 -21.72 -24.23 3.77
CA GLN A 126 -22.83 -23.46 4.37
C GLN A 126 -24.09 -24.29 4.66
N GLN A 127 -24.26 -25.46 4.03
CA GLN A 127 -25.33 -26.39 4.35
C GLN A 127 -25.02 -27.25 5.58
N LEU A 128 -23.76 -27.64 5.80
CA LEU A 128 -23.30 -28.38 6.99
C LEU A 128 -23.35 -27.54 8.27
N LEU A 129 -23.21 -26.21 8.15
CA LEU A 129 -23.26 -25.23 9.25
C LEU A 129 -24.60 -25.09 9.97
N GLN A 130 -25.64 -25.78 9.51
CA GLN A 130 -27.01 -25.68 10.06
C GLN A 130 -27.53 -27.04 10.54
N LYS A 131 -26.67 -28.06 10.59
CA LYS A 131 -27.06 -29.46 10.78
C LYS A 131 -26.20 -30.11 11.85
N ASN A 132 -26.77 -31.06 12.58
CA ASN A 132 -26.04 -31.85 13.56
C ASN A 132 -25.09 -32.82 12.85
N LEU A 133 -23.88 -32.96 13.38
CA LEU A 133 -22.95 -34.00 12.97
C LEU A 133 -23.08 -35.18 13.94
N LEU A 134 -23.28 -36.39 13.43
CA LEU A 134 -23.27 -37.62 14.21
C LEU A 134 -21.94 -38.34 14.00
N LEU A 135 -21.29 -38.75 15.09
CA LEU A 135 -20.12 -39.59 15.09
C LEU A 135 -20.52 -41.01 15.49
N GLN A 136 -20.06 -41.97 14.70
CA GLN A 136 -20.34 -43.38 14.90
C GLN A 136 -19.06 -44.19 14.73
N VAL A 137 -18.75 -45.07 15.67
CA VAL A 137 -17.59 -45.97 15.56
C VAL A 137 -17.98 -47.23 14.76
N ILE A 138 -17.05 -47.69 13.92
CA ILE A 138 -17.09 -48.99 13.26
C ILE A 138 -16.14 -49.94 13.99
N LEU A 139 -16.65 -51.11 14.37
CA LEU A 139 -15.85 -52.21 14.90
C LEU A 139 -15.39 -53.16 13.78
N GLU A 140 -14.39 -53.98 14.05
CA GLU A 140 -13.82 -54.93 13.08
C GLU A 140 -14.87 -55.92 12.55
N ASP A 141 -15.87 -56.26 13.37
CA ASP A 141 -17.03 -57.09 13.01
C ASP A 141 -18.11 -56.34 12.20
N GLN A 142 -17.83 -55.11 11.76
CA GLN A 142 -18.72 -54.20 11.01
C GLN A 142 -19.88 -53.60 11.82
N SER A 143 -19.95 -53.83 13.13
CA SER A 143 -20.92 -53.17 14.01
C SER A 143 -20.70 -51.66 14.04
N ARG A 144 -21.81 -50.92 14.12
CA ARG A 144 -21.85 -49.45 14.08
C ARG A 144 -22.48 -48.90 15.34
N ILE A 145 -21.69 -48.20 16.15
CA ILE A 145 -22.13 -47.70 17.47
C ILE A 145 -22.05 -46.18 17.51
N PRO A 146 -23.17 -45.45 17.66
CA PRO A 146 -23.15 -43.99 17.78
C PRO A 146 -22.46 -43.55 19.08
N ILE A 147 -21.51 -42.61 18.99
CA ILE A 147 -20.72 -42.16 20.15
C ILE A 147 -20.95 -40.69 20.53
N CYS A 148 -21.31 -39.83 19.58
CA CYS A 148 -21.45 -38.39 19.85
C CYS A 148 -22.29 -37.67 18.79
N SER A 149 -23.06 -36.65 19.19
CA SER A 149 -23.64 -35.66 18.29
C SER A 149 -23.11 -34.25 18.58
N ILE A 150 -22.72 -33.52 17.54
CA ILE A 150 -22.17 -32.16 17.60
C ILE A 150 -23.15 -31.19 16.94
N SER A 151 -23.50 -30.12 17.65
CA SER A 151 -24.41 -29.06 17.16
C SER A 151 -23.65 -27.74 16.91
N PRO A 152 -23.25 -27.44 15.66
CA PRO A 152 -22.61 -26.17 15.31
C PRO A 152 -23.65 -25.06 15.06
N ILE A 153 -23.47 -23.86 15.64
CA ILE A 153 -24.26 -22.66 15.29
C ILE A 153 -23.36 -21.51 14.83
N ILE A 154 -23.78 -20.82 13.76
CA ILE A 154 -23.18 -19.56 13.36
C ILE A 154 -23.73 -18.46 14.27
N LYS A 155 -22.87 -17.85 15.09
CA LYS A 155 -23.23 -16.62 15.79
C LYS A 155 -23.34 -15.48 14.77
N LYS A 156 -24.58 -15.02 14.50
CA LYS A 156 -24.83 -13.88 13.62
C LYS A 156 -24.34 -12.58 14.27
N TYR A 157 -23.76 -11.69 13.47
CA TYR A 157 -23.53 -10.30 13.85
C TYR A 157 -24.87 -9.62 14.12
N LYS A 158 -24.98 -8.84 15.20
CA LYS A 158 -26.22 -8.10 15.50
C LYS A 158 -26.52 -7.07 14.40
N LEU A 159 -25.52 -6.30 14.03
CA LEU A 159 -25.64 -5.25 13.01
C LEU A 159 -24.41 -5.23 12.12
N SER A 160 -24.66 -5.15 10.81
CA SER A 160 -23.64 -4.93 9.79
C SER A 160 -24.04 -3.79 8.86
N ILE A 161 -23.08 -3.19 8.17
CA ILE A 161 -23.35 -2.21 7.10
C ILE A 161 -22.93 -2.78 5.75
N CYS A 162 -23.75 -2.54 4.73
CA CYS A 162 -23.41 -2.71 3.33
C CYS A 162 -23.36 -1.33 2.65
N GLY A 163 -22.21 -0.96 2.10
CA GLY A 163 -21.99 0.31 1.41
C GLY A 163 -21.31 0.13 0.06
N ILE A 164 -21.61 1.00 -0.88
CA ILE A 164 -20.86 1.13 -2.14
C ILE A 164 -20.10 2.46 -2.11
N MET A 165 -18.85 2.45 -2.53
CA MET A 165 -17.96 3.60 -2.41
C MET A 165 -17.23 3.88 -3.72
N LYS A 166 -16.85 5.15 -3.89
CA LYS A 166 -15.92 5.59 -4.92
C LYS A 166 -15.19 6.84 -4.43
N ASP A 167 -13.88 6.76 -4.31
CA ASP A 167 -13.00 7.87 -3.91
C ASP A 167 -13.35 8.47 -2.52
N GLU A 168 -13.63 7.63 -1.52
CA GLU A 168 -14.04 8.06 -0.15
C GLU A 168 -12.91 7.99 0.89
N GLY A 169 -11.68 7.71 0.46
CA GLY A 169 -10.52 7.51 1.32
C GLY A 169 -10.33 8.59 2.41
N PRO A 170 -10.46 9.90 2.11
CA PRO A 170 -10.27 10.96 3.11
C PRO A 170 -11.23 10.94 4.31
N TYR A 171 -12.32 10.19 4.25
CA TYR A 171 -13.35 10.11 5.30
C TYR A 171 -13.56 8.70 5.85
N LEU A 172 -12.89 7.71 5.26
CA LEU A 172 -13.17 6.30 5.46
C LEU A 172 -12.87 5.84 6.90
N VAL A 173 -11.76 6.30 7.49
CA VAL A 173 -11.38 5.96 8.88
C VAL A 173 -12.40 6.49 9.86
N GLU A 174 -12.79 7.77 9.74
CA GLU A 174 -13.80 8.38 10.60
C GLU A 174 -15.14 7.64 10.48
N TRP A 175 -15.57 7.35 9.24
CA TRP A 175 -16.84 6.66 9.00
C TRP A 175 -16.85 5.25 9.59
N LEU A 176 -15.77 4.47 9.44
CA LEU A 176 -15.66 3.12 10.00
C LEU A 176 -15.65 3.14 11.52
N GLU A 177 -14.78 3.95 12.13
CA GLU A 177 -14.65 4.02 13.59
C GLU A 177 -15.92 4.59 14.26
N PHE A 178 -16.61 5.54 13.61
CA PHE A 178 -17.89 6.03 14.09
C PHE A 178 -18.93 4.92 14.14
N HIS A 179 -19.09 4.17 13.04
CA HIS A 179 -20.09 3.11 12.99
C HIS A 179 -19.78 1.96 13.94
N LYS A 180 -18.49 1.63 14.15
CA LYS A 180 -18.04 0.71 15.20
C LYS A 180 -18.45 1.21 16.59
N LEU A 181 -18.22 2.49 16.86
CA LEU A 181 -18.55 3.13 18.14
C LEU A 181 -20.05 3.04 18.46
N VAL A 182 -20.92 3.07 17.46
CA VAL A 182 -22.38 2.97 17.63
C VAL A 182 -22.95 1.55 17.44
N GLY A 183 -22.10 0.52 17.51
CA GLY A 183 -22.54 -0.89 17.61
C GLY A 183 -22.54 -1.67 16.30
N VAL A 184 -21.89 -1.20 15.23
CA VAL A 184 -21.72 -1.97 14.00
C VAL A 184 -20.53 -2.93 14.13
N GLU A 185 -20.77 -4.21 13.87
CA GLU A 185 -19.77 -5.28 14.06
C GLU A 185 -19.07 -5.70 12.76
N ARG A 186 -19.66 -5.37 11.58
CA ARG A 186 -19.14 -5.81 10.28
C ARG A 186 -19.51 -4.87 9.14
N PHE A 187 -18.59 -4.70 8.20
CA PHE A 187 -18.76 -3.87 7.01
C PHE A 187 -18.58 -4.69 5.73
N TYR A 188 -19.50 -4.53 4.78
CA TYR A 188 -19.44 -5.09 3.43
C TYR A 188 -19.32 -3.94 2.44
N LEU A 189 -18.09 -3.66 2.00
CA LEU A 189 -17.78 -2.49 1.17
C LEU A 189 -17.56 -2.90 -0.27
N TYR A 190 -18.29 -2.26 -1.18
CA TYR A 190 -18.19 -2.47 -2.62
C TYR A 190 -17.52 -1.26 -3.26
N ASP A 191 -16.34 -1.45 -3.82
CA ASP A 191 -15.56 -0.40 -4.44
C ASP A 191 -15.87 -0.27 -5.93
N ASN A 192 -16.52 0.84 -6.30
CA ASN A 192 -16.91 1.13 -7.68
C ASN A 192 -15.81 1.90 -8.42
N SER A 193 -14.64 1.28 -8.52
CA SER A 193 -13.46 1.82 -9.20
C SER A 193 -12.96 3.12 -8.57
N SER A 194 -12.71 3.10 -7.26
CA SER A 194 -11.95 4.14 -6.57
C SER A 194 -10.55 4.26 -7.17
N SER A 195 -10.08 5.50 -7.21
CA SER A 195 -8.80 5.92 -7.77
C SER A 195 -7.88 6.57 -6.73
N ASP A 196 -8.36 6.67 -5.49
CA ASP A 196 -7.64 7.20 -4.34
C ASP A 196 -7.03 6.09 -3.47
N ASN A 197 -6.53 6.46 -2.29
CA ASN A 197 -5.85 5.54 -1.36
C ASN A 197 -6.80 4.61 -0.58
N THR A 198 -8.04 4.40 -1.05
CA THR A 198 -9.10 3.67 -0.33
C THR A 198 -8.66 2.27 0.12
N ILE A 199 -8.08 1.46 -0.77
CA ILE A 199 -7.69 0.07 -0.45
C ILE A 199 -6.64 0.00 0.66
N ASN A 200 -5.75 0.97 0.68
CA ASN A 200 -4.66 1.07 1.65
C ASN A 200 -5.19 1.50 3.01
N ILE A 201 -6.10 2.48 3.04
CA ILE A 201 -6.78 2.91 4.27
C ILE A 201 -7.60 1.76 4.88
N LEU A 202 -8.21 0.91 4.05
CA LEU A 202 -8.98 -0.24 4.53
C LEU A 202 -8.12 -1.36 5.10
N ARG A 203 -6.82 -1.40 4.82
CA ARG A 203 -6.01 -2.60 5.08
C ARG A 203 -6.03 -3.07 6.54
N PRO A 204 -5.88 -2.21 7.57
CA PRO A 204 -5.99 -2.65 8.96
C PRO A 204 -7.33 -3.34 9.26
N TYR A 205 -8.40 -2.88 8.62
CA TYR A 205 -9.75 -3.44 8.77
C TYR A 205 -9.97 -4.72 7.95
N LEU A 206 -9.25 -4.88 6.84
CA LEU A 206 -9.23 -6.12 6.06
C LEU A 206 -8.47 -7.22 6.82
N GLU A 207 -7.38 -6.85 7.49
CA GLU A 207 -6.54 -7.75 8.29
C GLU A 207 -7.25 -8.16 9.59
N SER A 208 -7.88 -7.20 10.29
CA SER A 208 -8.70 -7.48 11.48
C SER A 208 -9.98 -8.26 11.15
N GLY A 209 -10.48 -8.09 9.91
CA GLY A 209 -11.71 -8.70 9.46
C GLY A 209 -12.98 -7.93 9.62
N GLU A 210 -12.89 -6.73 10.16
CA GLU A 210 -14.04 -5.85 10.34
C GLU A 210 -14.66 -5.48 8.99
N VAL A 211 -13.84 -5.37 7.93
CA VAL A 211 -14.28 -5.04 6.57
C VAL A 211 -14.10 -6.24 5.62
N ILE A 212 -15.15 -6.55 4.87
CA ILE A 212 -15.09 -7.40 3.67
C ILE A 212 -15.21 -6.49 2.46
N TYR A 213 -14.17 -6.52 1.62
CA TYR A 213 -14.06 -5.66 0.43
C TYR A 213 -14.38 -6.42 -0.86
N TYR A 214 -15.11 -5.77 -1.76
CA TYR A 214 -15.43 -6.24 -3.10
C TYR A 214 -15.10 -5.17 -4.13
N TYR A 215 -14.18 -5.45 -5.06
CA TYR A 215 -14.04 -4.62 -6.25
C TYR A 215 -15.27 -4.82 -7.16
N TRP A 216 -16.00 -3.74 -7.47
CA TRP A 216 -17.34 -3.79 -8.05
C TRP A 216 -17.57 -2.73 -9.16
N PRO A 217 -16.90 -2.86 -10.32
CA PRO A 217 -16.90 -1.85 -11.39
C PRO A 217 -18.18 -1.88 -12.26
N HIS A 218 -19.36 -2.02 -11.66
CA HIS A 218 -20.63 -2.10 -12.36
C HIS A 218 -21.30 -0.72 -12.48
N LYS A 219 -21.98 -0.46 -13.61
CA LYS A 219 -22.71 0.79 -13.87
C LYS A 219 -24.14 0.50 -14.36
N PRO A 220 -25.21 0.82 -13.58
CA PRO A 220 -25.18 1.22 -12.16
C PRO A 220 -24.89 0.03 -11.23
N GLY A 221 -23.94 0.19 -10.30
CA GLY A 221 -23.46 -0.92 -9.47
C GLY A 221 -24.13 -1.10 -8.11
N GLN A 222 -24.82 -0.08 -7.59
CA GLN A 222 -25.32 -0.08 -6.20
C GLN A 222 -26.37 -1.18 -5.94
N LYS A 223 -27.38 -1.27 -6.80
CA LYS A 223 -28.44 -2.29 -6.66
C LYS A 223 -27.85 -3.71 -6.74
N SER A 224 -26.91 -3.96 -7.66
CA SER A 224 -26.28 -5.27 -7.78
C SER A 224 -25.37 -5.61 -6.61
N ALA A 225 -24.66 -4.61 -6.05
CA ALA A 225 -23.87 -4.76 -4.82
C ALA A 225 -24.77 -5.15 -3.63
N PHE A 226 -25.89 -4.46 -3.43
CA PHE A 226 -26.82 -4.77 -2.33
C PHE A 226 -27.44 -6.16 -2.47
N SER A 227 -27.85 -6.55 -3.68
CA SER A 227 -28.31 -7.92 -3.97
C SER A 227 -27.21 -8.96 -3.70
N HIS A 228 -25.97 -8.69 -4.09
CA HIS A 228 -24.84 -9.57 -3.82
C HIS A 228 -24.60 -9.72 -2.31
N CYS A 229 -24.66 -8.61 -1.56
CA CYS A 229 -24.48 -8.61 -0.12
C CYS A 229 -25.55 -9.44 0.59
N LEU A 230 -26.84 -9.23 0.29
CA LEU A 230 -27.92 -10.02 0.85
C LEU A 230 -27.73 -11.51 0.59
N LYS A 231 -27.38 -11.88 -0.64
CA LYS A 231 -27.19 -13.27 -1.05
C LYS A 231 -26.02 -13.96 -0.34
N HIS A 232 -24.87 -13.29 -0.22
CA HIS A 232 -23.64 -13.93 0.26
C HIS A 232 -23.38 -13.74 1.75
N HIS A 233 -23.89 -12.66 2.34
CA HIS A 233 -23.63 -12.29 3.73
C HIS A 233 -24.88 -12.21 4.59
N GLY A 234 -26.09 -12.21 4.01
CA GLY A 234 -27.34 -12.08 4.74
C GLY A 234 -27.50 -13.09 5.89
N LYS A 235 -27.01 -14.31 5.72
CA LYS A 235 -27.07 -15.35 6.76
C LYS A 235 -26.17 -15.08 7.97
N LEU A 236 -25.19 -14.18 7.85
CA LEU A 236 -24.21 -13.86 8.89
C LEU A 236 -24.64 -12.71 9.78
N SER A 237 -25.72 -12.00 9.45
CA SER A 237 -26.14 -10.79 10.17
C SER A 237 -27.63 -10.85 10.52
N GLN A 238 -28.00 -10.37 11.70
CA GLN A 238 -29.41 -10.20 12.09
C GLN A 238 -30.02 -9.00 11.36
N TRP A 239 -29.27 -7.89 11.30
CA TRP A 239 -29.61 -6.67 10.59
C TRP A 239 -28.47 -6.25 9.66
N ILE A 240 -28.82 -5.75 8.48
CA ILE A 240 -27.89 -5.08 7.56
C ILE A 240 -28.45 -3.70 7.25
N ALA A 241 -27.69 -2.66 7.59
CA ALA A 241 -27.94 -1.29 7.17
C ALA A 241 -27.35 -1.07 5.76
N PHE A 242 -28.16 -0.56 4.84
CA PHE A 242 -27.74 -0.23 3.48
C PHE A 242 -27.64 1.28 3.34
N ILE A 243 -26.42 1.82 3.51
CA ILE A 243 -26.15 3.26 3.56
C ILE A 243 -24.93 3.63 2.71
N ASP A 244 -24.86 4.90 2.32
CA ASP A 244 -23.72 5.47 1.59
C ASP A 244 -22.61 5.91 2.56
N LEU A 245 -21.39 6.12 2.07
CA LEU A 245 -20.23 6.46 2.92
C LEU A 245 -20.17 7.94 3.33
N ASP A 246 -21.08 8.76 2.83
CA ASP A 246 -21.34 10.12 3.32
C ASP A 246 -22.52 10.17 4.31
N GLU A 247 -23.05 9.00 4.71
CA GLU A 247 -24.17 8.86 5.64
C GLU A 247 -23.73 8.28 7.00
N PHE A 248 -24.06 8.98 8.09
CA PHE A 248 -23.74 8.60 9.46
C PHE A 248 -25.03 8.20 10.18
N LEU A 249 -25.21 6.89 10.37
CA LEU A 249 -26.37 6.30 11.04
C LEU A 249 -26.11 6.17 12.53
N PHE A 250 -26.97 6.76 13.37
CA PHE A 250 -26.82 6.67 14.82
C PHE A 250 -28.15 6.77 15.58
N PRO A 251 -28.19 6.25 16.82
CA PRO A 251 -29.29 6.45 17.75
C PRO A 251 -29.17 7.83 18.39
N THR A 252 -30.27 8.59 18.47
CA THR A 252 -30.25 9.96 19.02
C THR A 252 -30.28 10.01 20.55
N GLU A 253 -30.81 8.97 21.21
CA GLU A 253 -30.98 8.93 22.68
C GLU A 253 -30.13 7.85 23.38
N LYS A 254 -29.57 6.89 22.63
CA LYS A 254 -28.75 5.75 23.14
C LYS A 254 -27.35 5.80 22.56
N ASP A 255 -26.38 5.07 23.09
CA ASP A 255 -25.03 5.00 22.49
C ASP A 255 -24.92 3.90 21.41
N ASP A 256 -25.73 2.84 21.50
CA ASP A 256 -25.67 1.66 20.63
C ASP A 256 -26.94 1.51 19.77
N LEU A 257 -26.77 1.35 18.45
CA LEU A 257 -27.88 1.13 17.50
C LEU A 257 -28.69 -0.13 17.82
N THR A 258 -28.03 -1.17 18.31
CA THR A 258 -28.63 -2.48 18.55
C THR A 258 -29.67 -2.44 19.68
N GLU A 259 -29.51 -1.56 20.67
CA GLU A 259 -30.50 -1.32 21.74
C GLU A 259 -31.84 -0.81 21.17
N VAL A 260 -31.77 0.02 20.11
CA VAL A 260 -32.97 0.52 19.44
C VAL A 260 -33.57 -0.57 18.57
N LEU A 261 -32.75 -1.29 17.80
CA LEU A 261 -33.17 -2.36 16.88
C LEU A 261 -33.80 -3.56 17.61
N ASP A 262 -33.42 -3.82 18.87
CA ASP A 262 -34.02 -4.87 19.69
C ASP A 262 -35.55 -4.71 19.88
N LYS A 263 -36.09 -3.50 19.71
CA LYS A 263 -37.53 -3.20 19.77
C LYS A 263 -38.29 -3.45 18.45
N PHE A 264 -37.56 -3.87 17.40
CA PHE A 264 -38.05 -4.07 16.04
C PHE A 264 -37.89 -5.52 15.57
N LYS A 265 -37.80 -6.49 16.49
CA LYS A 265 -37.64 -7.92 16.18
C LYS A 265 -38.78 -8.55 15.40
N ASP A 266 -39.92 -7.89 15.20
CA ASP A 266 -41.06 -8.46 14.47
C ASP A 266 -41.19 -7.94 13.04
N VAL A 267 -40.52 -6.83 12.70
CA VAL A 267 -40.63 -6.19 11.39
C VAL A 267 -39.54 -6.67 10.41
N PRO A 268 -39.76 -6.58 9.09
CA PRO A 268 -38.76 -6.97 8.11
C PRO A 268 -37.64 -5.93 7.93
N ALA A 269 -37.92 -4.65 8.18
CA ALA A 269 -36.93 -3.57 8.11
C ALA A 269 -37.37 -2.33 8.90
N VAL A 270 -36.39 -1.50 9.27
CA VAL A 270 -36.59 -0.16 9.80
C VAL A 270 -36.08 0.85 8.78
N GLY A 271 -36.95 1.76 8.33
CA GLY A 271 -36.59 2.89 7.49
C GLY A 271 -36.18 4.08 8.35
N VAL A 272 -34.97 4.59 8.14
CA VAL A 272 -34.39 5.70 8.90
C VAL A 272 -34.30 6.94 8.01
N ASN A 273 -34.85 8.05 8.49
CA ASN A 273 -34.80 9.32 7.77
C ASN A 273 -33.41 9.95 7.84
N TRP A 274 -33.01 10.58 6.74
CA TRP A 274 -31.78 11.37 6.67
C TRP A 274 -32.02 12.85 6.94
N LEU A 275 -30.96 13.55 7.30
CA LEU A 275 -30.89 15.00 7.38
C LEU A 275 -29.69 15.48 6.56
N ASN A 276 -29.93 16.37 5.60
CA ASN A 276 -28.88 16.82 4.68
C ASN A 276 -28.08 17.98 5.28
N PHE A 277 -26.78 17.78 5.42
CA PHE A 277 -25.81 18.75 5.90
C PHE A 277 -25.16 19.50 4.74
N GLY A 278 -24.91 20.79 4.97
CA GLY A 278 -24.29 21.72 4.03
C GLY A 278 -22.81 21.94 4.33
N THR A 279 -22.21 22.90 3.63
CA THR A 279 -20.78 23.25 3.80
C THR A 279 -20.42 23.78 5.18
N SER A 280 -21.39 24.20 5.99
CA SER A 280 -21.18 24.99 7.21
C SER A 280 -20.30 26.23 6.99
N GLY A 281 -20.25 26.74 5.76
CA GLY A 281 -19.42 27.86 5.34
C GLY A 281 -18.00 27.51 4.91
N HIS A 282 -17.56 26.24 4.99
CA HIS A 282 -16.18 25.85 4.68
C HIS A 282 -15.86 25.89 3.18
N GLU A 283 -14.87 26.71 2.80
CA GLU A 283 -14.34 26.75 1.43
C GLU A 283 -13.50 25.51 1.09
N LYS A 284 -12.64 25.09 2.02
CA LYS A 284 -11.77 23.91 1.92
C LYS A 284 -12.10 22.91 3.03
N LYS A 285 -11.66 21.65 2.88
CA LYS A 285 -11.80 20.64 3.94
C LYS A 285 -11.12 21.14 5.23
N PRO A 286 -11.85 21.27 6.35
CA PRO A 286 -11.26 21.64 7.64
C PRO A 286 -10.41 20.50 8.19
N GLU A 287 -9.38 20.84 8.99
CA GLU A 287 -8.65 19.86 9.79
C GLU A 287 -9.55 19.31 10.89
N GLY A 288 -9.49 18.00 11.16
CA GLY A 288 -10.34 17.34 12.16
C GLY A 288 -11.42 16.43 11.56
N LEU A 289 -12.43 16.12 12.37
CA LEU A 289 -13.50 15.19 12.00
C LEU A 289 -14.60 15.89 11.19
N GLN A 290 -15.17 15.19 10.20
CA GLN A 290 -16.32 15.65 9.44
C GLN A 290 -17.50 15.98 10.36
N ILE A 291 -17.82 15.09 11.32
CA ILE A 291 -18.94 15.28 12.24
C ILE A 291 -18.73 16.43 13.23
N GLU A 292 -17.48 16.91 13.37
CA GLU A 292 -17.11 18.05 14.21
C GLU A 292 -17.34 19.38 13.50
N HIS A 293 -17.00 19.47 12.21
CA HIS A 293 -16.96 20.75 11.50
C HIS A 293 -18.14 21.04 10.56
N PHE A 294 -18.84 20.01 10.07
CA PHE A 294 -20.04 20.19 9.25
C PHE A 294 -21.28 20.13 10.12
N THR A 295 -21.61 21.25 10.79
CA THR A 295 -22.66 21.31 11.81
C THR A 295 -23.99 21.86 11.33
N ARG A 296 -24.05 22.42 10.12
CA ARG A 296 -25.29 23.05 9.60
C ARG A 296 -25.99 22.16 8.58
N ARG A 297 -27.32 22.15 8.65
CA ARG A 297 -28.22 21.31 7.84
C ARG A 297 -29.50 22.01 7.41
N ALA A 298 -30.27 21.34 6.56
CA ALA A 298 -31.62 21.76 6.17
C ALA A 298 -32.64 21.70 7.31
N LYS A 299 -33.68 22.55 7.26
CA LYS A 299 -34.84 22.48 8.16
C LYS A 299 -35.64 21.19 7.96
N ASN A 300 -36.32 20.73 9.02
CA ASN A 300 -37.18 19.53 8.99
C ASN A 300 -38.35 19.65 8.00
N SER A 301 -38.78 20.88 7.67
CA SER A 301 -39.83 21.15 6.69
C SER A 301 -39.38 20.95 5.24
N TYR A 302 -38.07 20.79 4.99
CA TYR A 302 -37.56 20.51 3.65
C TYR A 302 -38.02 19.13 3.18
N GLY A 303 -38.82 19.09 2.12
CA GLY A 303 -39.48 17.86 1.65
C GLY A 303 -38.58 16.63 1.54
N PRO A 304 -37.37 16.73 0.93
CA PRO A 304 -36.45 15.61 0.82
C PRO A 304 -36.00 14.96 2.13
N MET A 305 -36.19 15.58 3.29
CA MET A 305 -35.86 14.94 4.59
C MET A 305 -36.69 13.67 4.83
N LYS A 306 -37.85 13.53 4.17
CA LYS A 306 -38.70 12.34 4.27
C LYS A 306 -38.14 11.07 3.61
N HIS A 307 -37.08 11.17 2.82
CA HIS A 307 -36.40 9.99 2.26
C HIS A 307 -35.80 9.14 3.37
N ILE A 308 -35.65 7.85 3.09
CA ILE A 308 -35.10 6.88 4.03
C ILE A 308 -33.90 6.13 3.47
N LYS A 309 -33.14 5.51 4.38
CA LYS A 309 -32.36 4.30 4.12
C LYS A 309 -32.90 3.15 4.96
N SER A 310 -32.61 1.93 4.54
CA SER A 310 -33.19 0.73 5.14
C SER A 310 -32.17 -0.02 5.98
N ILE A 311 -32.54 -0.33 7.23
CA ILE A 311 -31.91 -1.35 8.07
C ILE A 311 -32.79 -2.59 7.96
N ALA A 312 -32.37 -3.55 7.13
CA ALA A 312 -33.20 -4.70 6.76
C ALA A 312 -32.74 -5.98 7.46
N ARG A 313 -33.70 -6.87 7.76
CA ARG A 313 -33.40 -8.23 8.21
C ARG A 313 -33.24 -9.13 6.99
N PRO A 314 -32.05 -9.71 6.76
CA PRO A 314 -31.82 -10.45 5.53
C PRO A 314 -32.77 -11.63 5.35
N GLU A 315 -33.11 -12.34 6.42
CA GLU A 315 -34.02 -13.50 6.40
C GLU A 315 -35.49 -13.16 6.07
N LYS A 316 -35.89 -11.89 6.17
CA LYS A 316 -37.23 -11.40 5.79
C LYS A 316 -37.23 -10.62 4.47
N THR A 317 -36.08 -10.51 3.81
CA THR A 317 -35.86 -9.62 2.66
C THR A 317 -35.66 -10.42 1.37
N ILE A 318 -36.41 -10.09 0.32
CA ILE A 318 -36.27 -10.68 -1.02
C ILE A 318 -35.11 -10.03 -1.77
N GLY A 319 -34.99 -8.70 -1.69
CA GLY A 319 -33.93 -7.95 -2.36
C GLY A 319 -34.23 -6.45 -2.53
N PRO A 320 -33.26 -5.66 -3.00
CA PRO A 320 -33.45 -4.22 -3.21
C PRO A 320 -34.40 -3.94 -4.39
N ALA A 321 -35.38 -3.07 -4.20
CA ALA A 321 -36.14 -2.46 -5.29
C ALA A 321 -35.31 -1.35 -5.94
N ASN A 322 -34.72 -0.49 -5.11
CA ASN A 322 -33.83 0.62 -5.45
C ASN A 322 -32.85 0.85 -4.26
N PRO A 323 -31.94 1.85 -4.30
CA PRO A 323 -30.99 2.10 -3.21
C PRO A 323 -31.57 2.43 -1.83
N HIS A 324 -32.85 2.80 -1.76
CA HIS A 324 -33.51 3.23 -0.53
C HIS A 324 -34.53 2.18 -0.02
N GLU A 325 -35.11 1.40 -0.92
CA GLU A 325 -36.25 0.51 -0.68
C GLU A 325 -35.94 -0.96 -1.00
N PHE A 326 -36.45 -1.86 -0.16
CA PHE A 326 -36.33 -3.32 -0.32
C PHE A 326 -37.71 -3.99 -0.37
N ARG A 327 -37.77 -5.15 -1.01
CA ARG A 327 -38.94 -6.03 -1.05
C ARG A 327 -38.81 -7.09 0.02
N TYR A 328 -39.92 -7.42 0.69
CA TYR A 328 -39.95 -8.33 1.84
C TYR A 328 -40.85 -9.53 1.58
N ILE A 329 -40.57 -10.65 2.26
CA ILE A 329 -41.38 -11.88 2.15
C ILE A 329 -42.81 -11.64 2.65
N LYS A 330 -42.94 -10.92 3.78
CA LYS A 330 -44.21 -10.53 4.39
C LYS A 330 -44.05 -9.21 5.13
N GLY A 331 -45.07 -8.36 5.06
CA GLY A 331 -45.11 -7.05 5.73
C GLY A 331 -44.34 -5.96 4.98
N LEU A 332 -44.24 -4.79 5.62
CA LEU A 332 -43.57 -3.60 5.11
C LEU A 332 -42.46 -3.15 6.06
N ALA A 333 -41.52 -2.34 5.56
CA ALA A 333 -40.63 -1.59 6.43
C ALA A 333 -41.43 -0.64 7.31
N VAL A 334 -40.89 -0.26 8.47
CA VAL A 334 -41.53 0.72 9.35
C VAL A 334 -40.59 1.86 9.73
N THR A 335 -41.14 3.02 10.06
CA THR A 335 -40.37 4.11 10.70
C THR A 335 -39.99 3.75 12.13
N GLU A 336 -39.16 4.57 12.77
CA GLU A 336 -38.86 4.48 14.20
C GLU A 336 -40.09 4.55 15.14
N ASN A 337 -41.25 4.94 14.61
CA ASN A 337 -42.54 4.97 15.31
C ASN A 337 -43.49 3.86 14.86
N LYS A 338 -42.94 2.79 14.26
CA LYS A 338 -43.65 1.60 13.76
C LYS A 338 -44.73 1.89 12.70
N GLN A 339 -44.63 3.03 12.01
CA GLN A 339 -45.54 3.38 10.92
C GLN A 339 -45.07 2.71 9.62
N PRO A 340 -45.94 2.03 8.86
CA PRO A 340 -45.55 1.35 7.64
C PRO A 340 -45.02 2.32 6.58
N ILE A 341 -44.00 1.88 5.84
CA ILE A 341 -43.38 2.62 4.73
C ILE A 341 -43.57 1.80 3.46
N ASN A 342 -44.19 2.43 2.45
CA ASN A 342 -44.33 1.89 1.11
C ASN A 342 -43.56 2.80 0.14
N GLY A 343 -42.40 2.35 -0.35
CA GLY A 343 -41.50 3.17 -1.16
C GLY A 343 -40.30 3.78 -0.42
N PRO A 344 -39.56 4.68 -1.09
CA PRO A 344 -38.32 5.27 -0.55
C PRO A 344 -38.55 6.50 0.36
N ILE A 345 -39.80 6.86 0.62
CA ILE A 345 -40.20 8.08 1.34
C ILE A 345 -41.20 7.73 2.43
N SER A 346 -40.92 8.19 3.64
CA SER A 346 -41.84 8.10 4.79
C SER A 346 -42.97 9.13 4.71
N ALA A 347 -44.16 8.79 5.20
CA ALA A 347 -45.30 9.72 5.23
C ALA A 347 -45.01 10.97 6.11
N LYS A 348 -44.42 10.72 7.28
CA LYS A 348 -43.98 11.73 8.26
C LYS A 348 -42.50 11.54 8.56
N HIS A 349 -41.75 12.64 8.51
CA HIS A 349 -40.35 12.69 8.89
C HIS A 349 -40.20 12.56 10.41
N SER A 350 -39.32 11.67 10.87
CA SER A 350 -39.01 11.51 12.29
C SER A 350 -37.57 11.02 12.48
N VAL A 351 -36.85 11.67 13.39
CA VAL A 351 -35.42 11.41 13.69
C VAL A 351 -35.15 11.45 15.20
N LYS A 352 -36.12 11.01 16.01
CA LYS A 352 -36.10 11.12 17.48
C LYS A 352 -35.42 9.94 18.17
N LYS A 353 -35.31 8.79 17.53
CA LYS A 353 -34.67 7.56 18.03
C LYS A 353 -33.55 7.08 17.10
N LEU A 354 -33.77 7.14 15.78
CA LEU A 354 -32.83 6.77 14.73
C LEU A 354 -32.73 7.88 13.70
N ARG A 355 -31.51 8.17 13.27
CA ARG A 355 -31.22 9.27 12.36
C ARG A 355 -30.03 8.94 11.47
N ILE A 356 -30.05 9.48 10.26
CA ILE A 356 -28.88 9.55 9.37
C ILE A 356 -28.48 11.01 9.16
N ASN A 357 -27.23 11.38 9.43
CA ASN A 357 -26.66 12.63 8.92
C ASN A 357 -26.07 12.38 7.54
N HIS A 358 -26.51 13.12 6.53
CA HIS A 358 -26.03 12.98 5.16
C HIS A 358 -25.16 14.18 4.76
N TYR A 359 -23.85 13.96 4.65
CA TYR A 359 -22.85 14.97 4.35
C TYR A 359 -22.56 15.09 2.85
N THR A 360 -23.61 15.28 2.05
CA THR A 360 -23.50 15.22 0.57
C THR A 360 -22.67 16.33 -0.07
N THR A 361 -22.52 17.49 0.59
CA THR A 361 -21.80 18.66 0.04
C THR A 361 -20.34 18.73 0.50
N ARG A 362 -20.07 18.43 1.78
CA ARG A 362 -18.77 18.72 2.42
C ARG A 362 -18.32 20.15 2.12
N SER A 363 -17.03 20.42 1.95
CA SER A 363 -16.54 21.77 1.62
C SER A 363 -16.91 22.20 0.19
N LYS A 364 -16.88 23.52 -0.07
CA LYS A 364 -17.16 24.04 -1.42
C LYS A 364 -16.16 23.53 -2.46
N GLN A 365 -14.88 23.38 -2.11
CA GLN A 365 -13.87 22.78 -2.98
C GLN A 365 -14.26 21.36 -3.42
N GLU A 366 -14.60 20.50 -2.46
CA GLU A 366 -14.98 19.11 -2.75
C GLU A 366 -16.26 19.02 -3.59
N SER A 367 -17.23 19.92 -3.33
CA SER A 367 -18.42 20.04 -4.16
C SER A 367 -18.10 20.44 -5.60
N ARG A 368 -17.13 21.35 -5.85
CA ARG A 368 -16.67 21.67 -7.21
C ARG A 368 -16.08 20.44 -7.89
N GLU A 369 -15.20 19.72 -7.20
CA GLU A 369 -14.57 18.50 -7.71
C GLU A 369 -15.62 17.42 -8.06
N LYS A 370 -16.64 17.24 -7.20
CA LYS A 370 -17.76 16.32 -7.43
C LYS A 370 -18.59 16.71 -8.65
N MET A 371 -18.84 18.01 -8.85
CA MET A 371 -19.64 18.51 -9.98
C MET A 371 -18.89 18.40 -11.32
N LEU A 372 -17.55 18.54 -11.31
CA LEU A 372 -16.70 18.32 -12.49
C LEU A 372 -16.74 16.86 -12.98
N LYS A 373 -16.98 15.89 -12.09
CA LYS A 373 -17.04 14.45 -12.42
C LYS A 373 -18.36 14.03 -13.11
N GLY A 374 -19.40 14.88 -13.16
CA GLY A 374 -20.70 14.59 -13.79
C GLY A 374 -21.58 13.55 -13.05
N MET A 375 -22.81 13.31 -13.53
CA MET A 375 -23.68 12.26 -12.96
C MET A 375 -23.35 10.87 -13.53
N THR A 376 -23.45 9.84 -12.70
CA THR A 376 -23.23 8.43 -13.07
C THR A 376 -24.11 7.91 -14.21
N ASN A 377 -25.24 8.56 -14.50
CA ASN A 377 -26.21 8.13 -15.52
C ASN A 377 -26.47 9.12 -16.66
N LYS A 378 -25.91 10.34 -16.63
CA LYS A 378 -26.10 11.35 -17.67
C LYS A 378 -24.84 12.23 -17.74
N ASN A 379 -24.19 12.31 -18.90
CA ASN A 379 -23.04 13.19 -19.20
C ASN A 379 -23.46 14.69 -19.22
N GLN A 380 -24.26 15.15 -18.25
CA GLN A 380 -24.61 16.54 -18.07
C GLN A 380 -23.94 17.06 -16.80
N MET A 381 -23.09 18.08 -16.97
CA MET A 381 -22.58 18.89 -15.87
C MET A 381 -23.75 19.66 -15.27
N ARG A 382 -23.91 19.62 -13.94
CA ARG A 382 -24.88 20.48 -13.26
C ARG A 382 -24.28 21.88 -13.14
N PRO A 383 -25.06 22.95 -13.40
CA PRO A 383 -24.56 24.30 -13.21
C PRO A 383 -24.23 24.54 -11.73
N TRP A 384 -23.22 25.36 -11.46
CA TRP A 384 -22.81 25.69 -10.09
C TRP A 384 -23.95 26.30 -9.26
N SER A 385 -24.86 27.04 -9.90
CA SER A 385 -26.08 27.58 -9.28
C SER A 385 -26.99 26.52 -8.65
N TYR A 386 -26.96 25.28 -9.16
CA TYR A 386 -27.66 24.16 -8.53
C TYR A 386 -27.09 23.85 -7.15
N PHE A 387 -25.76 23.86 -7.01
CA PHE A 387 -25.11 23.67 -5.72
C PHE A 387 -25.39 24.83 -4.77
N GLU A 388 -25.28 26.08 -5.24
CA GLU A 388 -25.48 27.27 -4.40
C GLU A 388 -26.90 27.31 -3.77
N SER A 389 -27.92 26.97 -4.57
CA SER A 389 -29.30 26.88 -4.07
C SER A 389 -29.48 25.78 -3.01
N LYS A 390 -28.82 24.63 -3.18
CA LYS A 390 -28.83 23.51 -2.22
C LYS A 390 -28.07 23.86 -0.95
N ASP A 391 -26.87 24.43 -1.07
CA ASP A 391 -26.02 24.76 0.07
C ASP A 391 -26.68 25.81 0.96
N LYS A 392 -27.38 26.81 0.38
CA LYS A 392 -28.18 27.77 1.16
C LYS A 392 -29.22 27.06 2.04
N ILE A 393 -29.96 26.11 1.48
CA ILE A 393 -30.96 25.32 2.22
C ILE A 393 -30.28 24.44 3.26
N PHE A 394 -29.15 23.80 2.91
CA PHE A 394 -28.45 22.85 3.76
C PHE A 394 -27.62 23.53 4.87
N ASN A 395 -27.67 24.84 5.02
CA ASN A 395 -27.02 25.58 6.10
C ASN A 395 -27.99 26.33 7.02
N GLU A 396 -29.30 26.08 6.91
CA GLU A 396 -30.31 26.87 7.64
C GLU A 396 -30.31 26.65 9.16
N VAL A 397 -30.02 25.44 9.64
CA VAL A 397 -30.11 25.07 11.06
C VAL A 397 -28.79 24.49 11.53
N GLU A 398 -28.27 24.99 12.65
CA GLU A 398 -27.17 24.34 13.36
C GLU A 398 -27.67 23.11 14.11
N ASP A 399 -26.94 22.02 14.01
CA ASP A 399 -27.29 20.74 14.62
C ASP A 399 -26.05 20.01 15.13
N LEU A 400 -25.88 20.03 16.45
CA LEU A 400 -24.74 19.43 17.14
C LEU A 400 -25.04 18.03 17.70
N THR A 401 -26.18 17.42 17.32
CA THR A 401 -26.67 16.17 17.94
C THR A 401 -25.64 15.03 17.89
N ILE A 402 -24.91 14.93 16.77
CA ILE A 402 -23.90 13.88 16.56
C ILE A 402 -22.59 14.14 17.33
N GLN A 403 -22.32 15.39 17.75
CA GLN A 403 -21.03 15.77 18.30
C GLN A 403 -20.73 15.12 19.65
N ARG A 404 -21.73 14.58 20.36
CA ARG A 404 -21.48 13.81 21.58
C ARG A 404 -20.56 12.60 21.38
N PHE A 405 -20.43 12.11 20.15
CA PHE A 405 -19.52 11.01 19.79
C PHE A 405 -18.09 11.49 19.48
N VAL A 406 -17.88 12.79 19.23
CA VAL A 406 -16.57 13.35 18.82
C VAL A 406 -15.44 13.00 19.80
N PRO A 407 -15.59 13.11 21.13
CA PRO A 407 -14.50 12.79 22.04
C PRO A 407 -14.04 11.33 21.94
N LYS A 408 -14.99 10.38 21.96
CA LYS A 408 -14.68 8.94 21.83
C LYS A 408 -14.15 8.61 20.44
N LEU A 409 -14.68 9.25 19.40
CA LEU A 409 -14.27 9.02 18.02
C LEU A 409 -12.85 9.52 17.75
N LYS A 410 -12.45 10.69 18.26
CA LYS A 410 -11.07 11.19 18.14
C LYS A 410 -10.08 10.19 18.71
N ILE A 411 -10.36 9.63 19.89
CA ILE A 411 -9.51 8.60 20.52
C ILE A 411 -9.40 7.35 19.62
N ALA A 412 -10.51 6.88 19.06
CA ALA A 412 -10.52 5.71 18.17
C ALA A 412 -9.74 5.95 16.87
N VAL A 413 -9.96 7.11 16.23
CA VAL A 413 -9.25 7.52 15.00
C VAL A 413 -7.76 7.70 15.27
N GLU A 414 -7.39 8.38 16.35
CA GLU A 414 -6.00 8.55 16.77
C GLU A 414 -5.33 7.21 17.04
N LYS A 415 -6.01 6.25 17.66
CA LYS A 415 -5.45 4.91 17.91
C LYS A 415 -5.08 4.20 16.61
N ILE A 416 -5.97 4.21 15.62
CA ILE A 416 -5.69 3.63 14.30
C ILE A 416 -4.57 4.39 13.59
N GLN A 417 -4.59 5.73 13.63
CA GLN A 417 -3.52 6.54 13.06
C GLN A 417 -2.18 6.31 13.76
N ARG A 418 -2.15 6.14 15.07
CA ARG A 418 -0.94 5.79 15.84
C ARG A 418 -0.47 4.39 15.54
N GLN A 419 -1.35 3.40 15.36
CA GLN A 419 -0.95 2.06 14.91
C GLN A 419 -0.31 2.14 13.51
N VAL A 420 -0.79 3.03 12.65
CA VAL A 420 -0.17 3.32 11.35
C VAL A 420 1.14 4.13 11.51
N ASN A 421 1.27 4.98 12.53
CA ASN A 421 2.39 5.92 12.72
C ASN A 421 3.50 5.45 13.69
N GLN A 422 3.25 4.52 14.62
CA GLN A 422 4.21 4.06 15.65
C GLN A 422 5.43 3.33 15.07
N GLU A 423 5.34 2.91 13.82
CA GLU A 423 6.46 2.38 13.03
C GLU A 423 7.17 3.51 12.23
N GLN A 424 7.43 4.68 12.81
CA GLN A 424 8.24 5.71 12.13
C GLN A 424 9.71 5.33 12.21
N PHE A 425 10.38 5.23 11.06
CA PHE A 425 11.81 4.93 11.05
C PHE A 425 12.62 6.10 11.66
N PRO A 426 13.64 5.85 12.49
CA PRO A 426 14.46 6.90 13.11
C PRO A 426 15.07 7.90 12.12
N LEU A 427 15.26 7.48 10.87
CA LEU A 427 15.79 8.29 9.76
C LEU A 427 14.76 9.25 9.13
N GLU A 428 13.47 9.15 9.47
CA GLU A 428 12.40 10.03 8.94
C GLU A 428 12.38 11.42 9.59
N LYS A 429 13.35 11.76 10.45
CA LYS A 429 13.45 13.07 11.11
C LYS A 429 13.84 14.17 10.10
N PRO A 430 13.29 15.40 10.22
CA PRO A 430 13.65 16.50 9.33
C PRO A 430 15.15 16.80 9.39
N GLN A 431 15.84 16.72 8.25
CA GLN A 431 17.23 17.14 8.18
C GLN A 431 17.31 18.67 8.09
N THR A 432 17.95 19.30 9.07
CA THR A 432 18.34 20.72 9.03
C THR A 432 19.81 20.81 8.60
N GLU A 433 20.28 21.98 8.16
CA GLU A 433 21.67 22.15 7.68
C GLU A 433 22.73 21.77 8.73
N GLY A 434 22.41 21.84 10.03
CA GLY A 434 23.29 21.40 11.12
C GLY A 434 23.20 19.91 11.48
N ASN A 435 22.37 19.12 10.78
CA ASN A 435 22.07 17.72 11.12
C ASN A 435 22.12 16.78 9.91
N LYS A 436 22.78 17.19 8.82
CA LYS A 436 23.00 16.34 7.64
C LYS A 436 24.09 15.30 7.95
N PRO A 437 23.89 14.02 7.60
CA PRO A 437 24.90 13.01 7.83
C PRO A 437 26.18 13.33 7.06
N LEU A 438 27.31 13.05 7.70
CA LEU A 438 28.62 13.13 7.08
C LEU A 438 28.66 12.21 5.84
N ALA A 439 29.20 12.74 4.74
CA ALA A 439 29.41 11.95 3.54
C ALA A 439 30.37 10.79 3.83
N THR A 440 29.89 9.57 3.60
CA THR A 440 30.63 8.32 3.81
C THR A 440 30.47 7.39 2.62
N LEU A 441 31.37 6.41 2.51
CA LEU A 441 31.24 5.26 1.63
C LEU A 441 31.22 3.99 2.47
N GLY A 442 30.30 3.10 2.19
CA GLY A 442 30.20 1.84 2.90
C GLY A 442 28.98 1.04 2.52
N ASN A 443 28.89 -0.16 3.07
CA ASN A 443 27.70 -1.01 2.97
C ASN A 443 27.68 -2.09 4.06
N LEU A 444 26.50 -2.64 4.33
CA LEU A 444 26.35 -3.90 5.06
C LEU A 444 26.57 -5.08 4.10
N ASN A 445 27.50 -5.97 4.44
CA ASN A 445 27.82 -7.19 3.70
C ASN A 445 27.03 -8.40 4.22
N LYS A 446 26.81 -8.47 5.55
CA LYS A 446 26.07 -9.57 6.22
C LYS A 446 25.04 -8.97 7.14
N VAL A 447 23.80 -9.47 7.02
CA VAL A 447 22.71 -9.32 7.98
C VAL A 447 22.11 -10.70 8.12
N GLY A 448 22.40 -11.41 9.21
CA GLY A 448 21.97 -12.79 9.39
C GLY A 448 22.08 -13.27 10.83
N ILE A 449 21.31 -14.30 11.16
CA ILE A 449 21.21 -14.85 12.51
C ILE A 449 21.91 -16.20 12.55
N GLU A 450 22.80 -16.38 13.54
CA GLU A 450 23.47 -17.64 13.83
C GLU A 450 23.40 -17.86 15.34
N ASN A 451 22.87 -19.01 15.79
CA ASN A 451 22.75 -19.36 17.21
C ASN A 451 22.11 -18.26 18.08
N GLN A 452 20.98 -17.69 17.64
CA GLN A 452 20.25 -16.58 18.30
C GLN A 452 21.04 -15.26 18.41
N VAL A 453 22.12 -15.11 17.64
CA VAL A 453 22.87 -13.86 17.54
C VAL A 453 22.72 -13.29 16.14
N LEU A 454 22.24 -12.05 16.05
CA LEU A 454 22.26 -11.29 14.82
C LEU A 454 23.67 -10.73 14.57
N HIS A 455 24.23 -11.10 13.43
CA HIS A 455 25.51 -10.65 12.93
C HIS A 455 25.33 -9.59 11.84
N LEU A 456 25.82 -8.38 12.11
CA LEU A 456 25.91 -7.30 11.13
C LEU A 456 27.38 -7.04 10.80
N ASN A 457 27.79 -7.35 9.57
CA ASN A 457 29.16 -7.09 9.12
C ASN A 457 29.12 -6.14 7.93
N GLY A 458 30.07 -5.22 7.87
CA GLY A 458 30.16 -4.27 6.77
C GLY A 458 31.50 -3.57 6.75
N TRP A 459 31.57 -2.52 5.96
CA TRP A 459 32.67 -1.57 5.99
C TRP A 459 32.15 -0.16 5.79
N VAL A 460 32.86 0.80 6.35
CA VAL A 460 32.55 2.22 6.17
C VAL A 460 33.80 3.08 6.30
N VAL A 461 33.86 4.15 5.52
CA VAL A 461 34.92 5.16 5.55
C VAL A 461 34.32 6.54 5.32
N SER A 462 34.88 7.56 5.97
CA SER A 462 34.53 8.95 5.75
C SER A 462 35.47 9.60 4.71
N PHE A 463 35.00 10.65 4.03
CA PHE A 463 35.90 11.51 3.24
C PHE A 463 36.69 12.50 4.11
N LYS A 464 36.17 12.83 5.31
CA LYS A 464 36.75 13.80 6.24
C LYS A 464 37.60 13.11 7.32
N TYR A 465 37.07 12.02 7.88
CA TYR A 465 37.70 11.25 8.95
C TYR A 465 38.23 9.90 8.46
N GLY A 466 38.89 9.14 9.34
CA GLY A 466 39.35 7.79 9.04
C GLY A 466 38.24 6.74 9.18
N SER A 467 38.51 5.72 9.99
CA SER A 467 37.53 4.68 10.35
C SER A 467 36.48 5.23 11.32
N ALA A 468 35.32 4.57 11.41
CA ALA A 468 34.29 4.88 12.40
C ALA A 468 34.74 4.49 13.82
N ASP A 469 34.27 5.25 14.82
CA ASP A 469 34.62 5.06 16.24
C ASP A 469 33.52 4.32 17.02
N SER A 470 32.28 4.36 16.54
CA SER A 470 31.16 3.58 17.07
C SER A 470 30.00 3.53 16.08
N PHE A 471 28.95 2.80 16.43
CA PHE A 471 27.73 2.68 15.64
C PHE A 471 26.48 2.84 16.52
N LYS A 472 25.39 3.31 15.90
CA LYS A 472 24.01 3.13 16.39
C LYS A 472 23.33 2.08 15.53
N VAL A 473 22.42 1.30 16.12
CA VAL A 473 21.68 0.26 15.40
C VAL A 473 20.20 0.38 15.70
N SER A 474 19.36 0.26 14.66
CA SER A 474 17.93 0.02 14.83
C SER A 474 17.42 -1.12 13.95
N ILE A 475 16.39 -1.81 14.43
CA ILE A 475 15.72 -2.92 13.74
C ILE A 475 14.21 -2.64 13.76
N GLY A 476 13.58 -2.61 12.59
CA GLY A 476 12.14 -2.34 12.48
C GLY A 476 11.73 -0.97 13.04
N GLY A 477 12.68 -0.01 13.09
CA GLY A 477 12.49 1.31 13.70
C GLY A 477 12.80 1.39 15.21
N THR A 478 13.05 0.26 15.88
CA THR A 478 13.41 0.22 17.30
C THR A 478 14.93 0.32 17.47
N GLU A 479 15.40 1.30 18.26
CA GLU A 479 16.82 1.45 18.58
C GLU A 479 17.30 0.34 19.53
N ILE A 480 18.45 -0.24 19.22
CA ILE A 480 19.07 -1.32 19.99
C ILE A 480 20.26 -0.74 20.76
N PHE A 481 20.20 -0.82 22.09
CA PHE A 481 21.25 -0.27 22.95
C PHE A 481 22.26 -1.32 23.43
N ASN A 482 21.87 -2.60 23.48
CA ASN A 482 22.72 -3.68 23.97
C ASN A 482 23.28 -4.52 22.82
N PHE A 483 24.51 -4.24 22.41
CA PHE A 483 25.21 -5.00 21.39
C PHE A 483 26.73 -4.89 21.51
N GLN A 484 27.43 -5.87 20.96
CA GLN A 484 28.90 -5.84 20.85
C GLN A 484 29.29 -5.28 19.49
N GLN A 485 30.29 -4.41 19.45
CA GLN A 485 30.80 -3.82 18.21
C GLN A 485 32.33 -3.87 18.15
N ASN A 486 32.85 -4.28 17.01
CA ASN A 486 34.26 -4.22 16.66
C ASN A 486 34.39 -3.39 15.38
N PHE A 487 35.22 -2.36 15.42
CA PHE A 487 35.49 -1.45 14.31
C PHE A 487 36.99 -1.38 14.03
N ALA A 488 37.40 -0.55 13.07
CA ALA A 488 38.78 -0.43 12.62
C ALA A 488 39.44 -1.76 12.20
N ILE A 489 38.64 -2.72 11.72
CA ILE A 489 39.12 -4.06 11.33
C ILE A 489 39.85 -3.94 9.98
N PRO A 490 40.99 -4.63 9.78
CA PRO A 490 41.71 -4.61 8.51
C PRO A 490 40.82 -4.92 7.30
N SER A 491 40.96 -4.10 6.25
CA SER A 491 40.14 -4.13 5.03
C SER A 491 40.98 -3.95 3.76
N PRO A 492 41.89 -4.88 3.44
CA PRO A 492 42.77 -4.77 2.27
C PRO A 492 41.99 -4.66 0.95
N GLY A 493 40.82 -5.30 0.85
CA GLY A 493 39.94 -5.18 -0.31
C GLY A 493 39.37 -3.76 -0.49
N VAL A 494 38.98 -3.10 0.60
CA VAL A 494 38.50 -1.71 0.56
C VAL A 494 39.64 -0.77 0.18
N LYS A 495 40.83 -0.94 0.78
CA LYS A 495 42.02 -0.15 0.42
C LYS A 495 42.42 -0.32 -1.05
N LYS A 496 42.28 -1.52 -1.60
CA LYS A 496 42.56 -1.78 -3.02
C LYS A 496 41.61 -1.02 -3.95
N VAL A 497 40.32 -0.95 -3.62
CA VAL A 497 39.31 -0.25 -4.42
C VAL A 497 39.37 1.26 -4.20
N HIS A 498 39.70 1.70 -2.98
CA HIS A 498 39.76 3.10 -2.58
C HIS A 498 41.14 3.47 -2.01
N PRO A 499 42.22 3.40 -2.82
CA PRO A 499 43.59 3.60 -2.33
C PRO A 499 43.84 4.99 -1.76
N GLN A 500 43.10 5.99 -2.26
CA GLN A 500 43.26 7.39 -1.90
C GLN A 500 42.51 7.80 -0.62
N LEU A 501 41.63 6.93 -0.08
CA LEU A 501 40.85 7.27 1.12
C LEU A 501 41.63 6.91 2.40
N LYS A 502 41.65 7.86 3.35
CA LYS A 502 42.23 7.68 4.68
C LYS A 502 41.36 6.70 5.48
N GLY A 503 41.96 5.70 6.13
CA GLY A 503 41.24 4.67 6.90
C GLY A 503 40.66 3.51 6.08
N ALA A 504 40.80 3.52 4.74
CA ALA A 504 40.31 2.45 3.87
C ALA A 504 41.00 1.08 4.10
N ASP A 505 42.15 1.06 4.77
CA ASP A 505 42.88 -0.14 5.22
C ASP A 505 42.31 -0.74 6.51
N LYS A 506 41.47 -0.01 7.24
CA LYS A 506 40.82 -0.40 8.50
C LYS A 506 39.33 -0.02 8.52
N ALA A 507 38.62 -0.23 7.43
CA ALA A 507 37.23 0.18 7.25
C ALA A 507 36.21 -0.90 7.67
N ASN A 508 36.62 -2.15 7.90
CA ASN A 508 35.68 -3.23 8.23
C ASN A 508 35.15 -3.08 9.67
N PHE A 509 33.91 -3.53 9.88
CA PHE A 509 33.30 -3.63 11.20
C PHE A 509 32.46 -4.91 11.35
N ARG A 510 32.20 -5.29 12.60
CA ARG A 510 31.32 -6.39 13.00
C ARG A 510 30.53 -5.99 14.22
N ILE A 511 29.21 -6.19 14.18
CA ILE A 511 28.29 -5.99 15.30
C ILE A 511 27.58 -7.32 15.58
N LYS A 512 27.44 -7.65 16.86
CA LYS A 512 26.71 -8.82 17.34
C LYS A 512 25.62 -8.39 18.32
N ILE A 513 24.39 -8.82 18.05
CA ILE A 513 23.21 -8.49 18.85
C ILE A 513 22.58 -9.81 19.30
N PRO A 514 22.62 -10.15 20.60
CA PRO A 514 21.86 -11.27 21.12
C PRO A 514 20.36 -11.02 20.94
N LEU A 515 19.62 -12.01 20.44
CA LEU A 515 18.17 -11.94 20.25
C LEU A 515 17.49 -13.05 21.07
N GLU A 516 16.37 -12.71 21.70
CA GLU A 516 15.47 -13.68 22.31
C GLU A 516 14.60 -14.37 21.24
N GLN A 517 14.06 -15.53 21.56
CA GLN A 517 13.31 -16.34 20.59
C GLN A 517 12.06 -15.62 20.06
N GLN A 518 11.38 -14.83 20.88
CA GLN A 518 10.24 -14.00 20.47
C GLN A 518 10.64 -12.90 19.46
N GLN A 519 11.84 -12.34 19.63
CA GLN A 519 12.35 -11.27 18.75
C GLN A 519 12.73 -11.78 17.35
N LEU A 520 13.04 -13.08 17.22
CA LEU A 520 13.34 -13.69 15.92
C LEU A 520 12.13 -13.68 14.97
N GLU A 521 10.94 -13.93 15.51
CA GLU A 521 9.69 -13.88 14.75
C GLU A 521 9.28 -12.42 14.49
N GLU A 522 9.42 -11.55 15.49
CA GLU A 522 9.06 -10.13 15.39
C GLU A 522 9.90 -9.38 14.33
N TYR A 523 11.21 -9.64 14.27
CA TYR A 523 12.11 -8.91 13.37
C TYR A 523 12.23 -9.51 11.97
N GLN A 524 11.43 -10.52 11.63
CA GLN A 524 11.37 -11.01 10.25
C GLN A 524 10.97 -9.88 9.28
N ASP A 525 11.61 -9.81 8.12
CA ASP A 525 11.40 -8.75 7.10
C ASP A 525 11.68 -7.31 7.58
N SER A 526 12.23 -7.13 8.78
CA SER A 526 12.48 -5.81 9.33
C SER A 526 13.71 -5.15 8.70
N LEU A 527 13.59 -3.86 8.38
CA LEU A 527 14.72 -3.04 7.97
C LEU A 527 15.70 -2.90 9.15
N VAL A 528 16.97 -3.15 8.87
CA VAL A 528 18.09 -2.93 9.78
C VAL A 528 18.83 -1.69 9.33
N VAL A 529 19.05 -0.76 10.26
CA VAL A 529 19.76 0.49 10.05
C VAL A 529 20.98 0.51 10.95
N VAL A 530 22.16 0.70 10.36
CA VAL A 530 23.41 0.89 11.11
C VAL A 530 23.97 2.27 10.77
N THR A 531 23.96 3.17 11.75
CA THR A 531 24.46 4.54 11.60
C THR A 531 25.88 4.63 12.18
N PRO A 532 26.91 4.84 11.34
CA PRO A 532 28.29 4.98 11.81
C PRO A 532 28.51 6.36 12.46
N ILE A 533 29.34 6.40 13.50
CA ILE A 533 29.72 7.63 14.20
C ILE A 533 31.21 7.90 14.00
N PHE A 534 31.55 9.14 13.63
CA PHE A 534 32.92 9.62 13.42
C PHE A 534 33.16 10.87 14.26
N GLU A 535 33.99 10.80 15.29
CA GLU A 535 34.27 11.92 16.20
C GLU A 535 33.00 12.63 16.73
N GLY A 536 31.90 11.88 16.91
CA GLY A 536 30.60 12.39 17.36
C GLY A 536 29.61 12.74 16.25
N ASP A 537 30.07 12.87 14.99
CA ASP A 537 29.22 13.13 13.83
C ASP A 537 28.61 11.83 13.28
N GLU A 538 27.32 11.84 12.94
CA GLU A 538 26.67 10.72 12.26
C GLU A 538 27.05 10.70 10.78
N GLY A 539 27.50 9.54 10.28
CA GLY A 539 27.66 9.30 8.84
C GLY A 539 26.40 8.71 8.21
N ALA A 540 26.38 8.64 6.88
CA ALA A 540 25.25 8.06 6.14
C ALA A 540 24.93 6.63 6.60
N ALA A 541 23.64 6.34 6.77
CA ALA A 541 23.17 5.08 7.31
C ALA A 541 23.40 3.90 6.35
N LEU A 542 23.82 2.77 6.89
CA LEU A 542 23.98 1.52 6.16
C LEU A 542 22.74 0.66 6.37
N LEU A 543 22.03 0.37 5.28
CA LEU A 543 20.73 -0.30 5.33
C LEU A 543 20.81 -1.78 4.90
N GLY A 544 19.97 -2.60 5.52
CA GLY A 544 19.76 -3.99 5.15
C GLY A 544 18.41 -4.50 5.65
N VAL A 545 18.11 -5.78 5.41
CA VAL A 545 16.88 -6.43 5.88
C VAL A 545 17.22 -7.73 6.59
N LEU A 546 16.54 -7.99 7.70
CA LEU A 546 16.68 -9.23 8.46
C LEU A 546 15.75 -10.30 7.89
N SER A 547 16.31 -11.47 7.57
CA SER A 547 15.56 -12.65 7.12
C SER A 547 14.47 -12.36 6.05
N PRO A 548 14.83 -11.77 4.90
CA PRO A 548 13.85 -11.32 3.91
C PRO A 548 13.08 -12.47 3.26
N THR A 549 11.76 -12.35 3.24
CA THR A 549 10.78 -13.22 2.57
C THR A 549 10.77 -12.98 1.06
N ILE A 550 11.04 -11.74 0.63
CA ILE A 550 11.26 -11.40 -0.77
C ILE A 550 12.68 -11.84 -1.12
N LYS A 551 12.81 -12.82 -2.01
CA LYS A 551 14.13 -13.29 -2.45
C LYS A 551 14.78 -12.25 -3.37
N THR A 552 16.07 -12.35 -3.63
CA THR A 552 16.71 -11.57 -4.70
C THR A 552 16.56 -12.29 -6.04
N PRO A 553 16.64 -11.59 -7.20
CA PRO A 553 16.66 -12.24 -8.49
C PRO A 553 17.85 -13.20 -8.63
N GLN A 554 17.69 -14.24 -9.46
CA GLN A 554 18.76 -15.18 -9.77
C GLN A 554 19.94 -14.46 -10.45
N LYS A 555 21.16 -14.96 -10.25
CA LYS A 555 22.38 -14.31 -10.75
C LYS A 555 22.38 -14.20 -12.27
N GLU A 556 21.82 -15.17 -12.96
CA GLU A 556 21.68 -15.23 -14.41
C GLU A 556 20.76 -14.11 -14.92
N TYR A 557 19.64 -13.91 -14.23
CA TYR A 557 18.69 -12.82 -14.52
C TYR A 557 19.34 -11.44 -14.30
N ILE A 558 20.10 -11.28 -13.20
CA ILE A 558 20.86 -10.05 -12.93
C ILE A 558 21.90 -9.81 -14.03
N LYS A 559 22.71 -10.81 -14.38
CA LYS A 559 23.73 -10.68 -15.43
C LYS A 559 23.14 -10.31 -16.79
N GLN A 560 21.95 -10.83 -17.09
CA GLN A 560 21.27 -10.59 -18.36
C GLN A 560 20.70 -9.17 -18.48
N PHE A 561 20.19 -8.60 -17.39
CA PHE A 561 19.36 -7.38 -17.44
C PHE A 561 19.88 -6.19 -16.61
N ALA A 562 20.90 -6.40 -15.77
CA ALA A 562 21.55 -5.37 -14.96
C ALA A 562 23.03 -5.23 -15.34
N GLU A 563 23.27 -4.57 -16.48
CA GLU A 563 24.59 -4.14 -16.91
C GLU A 563 25.32 -3.42 -15.75
N ASN A 564 26.59 -3.76 -15.53
CA ASN A 564 27.45 -3.20 -14.48
C ASN A 564 27.08 -3.50 -13.01
N THR A 565 26.11 -4.39 -12.73
CA THR A 565 25.77 -4.79 -11.34
C THR A 565 25.87 -6.29 -11.01
N PRO A 566 26.82 -7.11 -11.53
CA PRO A 566 26.71 -8.57 -11.40
C PRO A 566 26.82 -9.11 -9.98
N ASN A 567 27.50 -8.38 -9.07
CA ASN A 567 27.89 -8.90 -7.76
C ASN A 567 27.26 -8.19 -6.57
N ASN A 568 26.34 -7.23 -6.76
CA ASN A 568 25.86 -6.45 -5.61
C ASN A 568 24.46 -5.81 -5.70
N PHE A 569 23.47 -6.55 -6.21
CA PHE A 569 22.07 -6.11 -6.31
C PHE A 569 21.54 -5.52 -4.98
N ARG A 570 21.75 -6.24 -3.87
CA ARG A 570 21.25 -5.86 -2.55
C ARG A 570 21.85 -4.55 -2.05
N ASN A 571 23.18 -4.38 -2.13
CA ASN A 571 23.80 -3.15 -1.63
C ASN A 571 23.39 -1.96 -2.49
N ALA A 572 23.27 -2.13 -3.81
CA ALA A 572 22.79 -1.08 -4.68
C ALA A 572 21.32 -0.71 -4.37
N ALA A 573 20.45 -1.69 -4.11
CA ALA A 573 19.06 -1.46 -3.69
C ALA A 573 18.97 -0.62 -2.41
N PHE A 574 19.68 -1.06 -1.36
CA PHE A 574 19.66 -0.38 -0.05
C PHE A 574 20.37 0.97 -0.06
N LYS A 575 21.38 1.16 -0.91
CA LYS A 575 22.02 2.47 -1.12
C LYS A 575 21.04 3.49 -1.72
N TRP A 576 20.24 3.09 -2.71
CA TRP A 576 19.18 3.95 -3.26
C TRP A 576 18.08 4.24 -2.25
N LEU A 577 17.71 3.27 -1.41
CA LEU A 577 16.78 3.52 -0.30
C LEU A 577 17.34 4.57 0.67
N GLY A 578 18.62 4.48 1.02
CA GLY A 578 19.29 5.49 1.85
C GLY A 578 19.19 6.90 1.24
N TYR A 579 19.43 7.04 -0.07
CA TYR A 579 19.25 8.33 -0.74
C TYR A 579 17.81 8.85 -0.66
N LEU A 580 16.82 7.98 -0.88
CA LEU A 580 15.43 8.38 -0.79
C LEU A 580 15.05 8.83 0.63
N ILE A 581 15.54 8.13 1.66
CA ILE A 581 15.22 8.49 3.05
C ILE A 581 15.98 9.74 3.48
N GLU A 582 17.32 9.72 3.42
CA GLU A 582 18.16 10.76 4.00
C GLU A 582 18.21 12.03 3.15
N ILE A 583 18.24 11.90 1.82
CA ILE A 583 18.45 13.04 0.91
C ILE A 583 17.11 13.65 0.47
N VAL A 584 16.10 12.80 0.20
CA VAL A 584 14.78 13.25 -0.27
C VAL A 584 13.79 13.44 0.90
N GLY A 585 14.01 12.78 2.04
CA GLY A 585 13.06 12.77 3.14
C GLY A 585 11.83 11.90 2.83
N LEU A 586 12.03 10.77 2.15
CA LEU A 586 10.99 9.78 1.90
C LEU A 586 10.49 9.19 3.23
N LYS A 587 9.19 9.25 3.48
CA LYS A 587 8.55 8.60 4.62
C LYS A 587 8.07 7.20 4.24
N SER A 588 8.01 6.28 5.20
CA SER A 588 7.45 4.95 4.98
C SER A 588 5.99 4.94 4.52
N THR A 589 5.27 6.05 4.69
CA THR A 589 3.87 6.25 4.27
C THR A 589 3.72 6.96 2.91
N ASP A 590 4.81 7.41 2.30
CA ASP A 590 4.80 8.18 1.04
C ASP A 590 4.52 7.27 -0.16
N HIS A 591 3.77 7.78 -1.15
CA HIS A 591 3.55 7.09 -2.41
C HIS A 591 4.66 7.40 -3.40
N VAL A 592 5.24 6.34 -3.97
CA VAL A 592 6.43 6.42 -4.81
C VAL A 592 6.13 6.01 -6.25
N LEU A 593 6.55 6.83 -7.21
CA LEU A 593 6.61 6.47 -8.63
C LEU A 593 8.08 6.35 -9.05
N GLU A 594 8.47 5.23 -9.64
CA GLU A 594 9.78 5.05 -10.25
C GLU A 594 9.67 4.94 -11.77
N LEU A 595 10.39 5.81 -12.49
CA LEU A 595 10.54 5.72 -13.94
C LEU A 595 11.86 5.01 -14.26
N SER A 596 11.81 4.10 -15.24
CA SER A 596 12.87 3.13 -15.58
C SER A 596 13.29 2.24 -14.41
N CYS A 597 12.30 1.60 -13.78
CA CYS A 597 12.47 0.76 -12.58
C CYS A 597 13.30 -0.53 -12.79
N GLY A 598 13.53 -0.93 -14.04
CA GLY A 598 14.36 -2.07 -14.41
C GLY A 598 13.91 -3.38 -13.75
N ILE A 599 14.89 -4.14 -13.26
CA ILE A 599 14.64 -5.40 -12.53
C ILE A 599 14.09 -5.20 -11.11
N GLY A 600 13.52 -4.03 -10.78
CA GLY A 600 12.93 -3.74 -9.47
C GLY A 600 13.97 -3.57 -8.35
N LYS A 601 15.13 -2.98 -8.65
CA LYS A 601 16.22 -2.82 -7.67
C LYS A 601 15.84 -1.89 -6.52
N VAL A 602 15.33 -0.69 -6.81
CA VAL A 602 14.87 0.25 -5.78
C VAL A 602 13.58 -0.29 -5.13
N ALA A 603 12.67 -0.83 -5.94
CA ALA A 603 11.45 -1.50 -5.48
C ALA A 603 11.72 -2.60 -4.43
N TYR A 604 12.77 -3.42 -4.60
CA TYR A 604 13.15 -4.44 -3.63
C TYR A 604 13.45 -3.85 -2.25
N ALA A 605 14.21 -2.75 -2.17
CA ALA A 605 14.48 -2.12 -0.89
C ALA A 605 13.24 -1.40 -0.33
N LEU A 606 12.48 -0.71 -1.19
CA LEU A 606 11.23 -0.05 -0.81
C LEU A 606 10.18 -1.05 -0.28
N ALA A 607 10.13 -2.28 -0.80
CA ALA A 607 9.20 -3.32 -0.34
C ALA A 607 9.44 -3.75 1.12
N ASN A 608 10.63 -3.44 1.66
CA ASN A 608 11.03 -3.69 3.05
C ASN A 608 11.00 -2.40 3.90
N TYR A 609 10.53 -1.28 3.35
CA TYR A 609 10.49 0.02 4.04
C TYR A 609 9.09 0.66 3.99
N LEU A 610 8.46 0.67 2.82
CA LEU A 610 7.14 1.25 2.64
C LEU A 610 6.10 0.44 3.40
N LYS A 611 5.31 1.17 4.17
CA LYS A 611 4.20 0.62 4.92
C LYS A 611 3.12 0.11 3.96
N PRO A 612 2.28 -0.80 4.45
CA PRO A 612 1.15 -1.29 3.69
C PRO A 612 0.27 -0.16 3.12
N ILE A 613 0.14 0.97 3.83
CA ILE A 613 -0.67 2.10 3.37
C ILE A 613 -0.08 2.90 2.20
N ALA A 614 1.21 2.73 1.90
CA ALA A 614 1.92 3.40 0.82
C ALA A 614 1.78 2.62 -0.50
N GLY A 615 1.85 3.31 -1.63
CA GLY A 615 1.87 2.70 -2.96
C GLY A 615 3.24 2.83 -3.63
N TYR A 616 3.65 1.82 -4.39
CA TYR A 616 4.77 1.90 -5.32
C TYR A 616 4.30 1.57 -6.74
N GLU A 617 4.63 2.44 -7.68
CA GLU A 617 4.40 2.26 -9.11
C GLU A 617 5.71 2.31 -9.87
N GLY A 618 6.08 1.24 -10.58
CA GLY A 618 7.27 1.17 -11.42
C GLY A 618 6.89 1.13 -12.91
N ILE A 619 7.47 2.00 -13.73
CA ILE A 619 7.34 1.97 -15.19
C ILE A 619 8.69 1.62 -15.82
N ASP A 620 8.70 0.76 -16.83
CA ASP A 620 9.87 0.52 -17.67
C ASP A 620 9.46 0.28 -19.14
N PHE A 621 10.34 0.62 -20.08
CA PHE A 621 10.12 0.39 -21.51
C PHE A 621 10.63 -0.99 -21.97
N ARG A 622 11.40 -1.70 -21.14
CA ARG A 622 11.82 -3.08 -21.40
C ARG A 622 10.85 -4.04 -20.73
N GLU A 623 10.09 -4.81 -21.51
CA GLU A 623 9.12 -5.75 -20.95
C GLU A 623 9.79 -6.84 -20.08
N LYS A 624 10.89 -7.41 -20.56
CA LYS A 624 11.53 -8.59 -19.94
C LYS A 624 12.13 -8.33 -18.55
N VAL A 625 12.47 -7.08 -18.23
CA VAL A 625 13.04 -6.73 -16.91
C VAL A 625 11.99 -6.70 -15.81
N LEU A 626 10.70 -6.65 -16.17
CA LEU A 626 9.60 -6.62 -15.21
C LEU A 626 9.13 -8.00 -14.76
N LEU A 627 9.57 -9.07 -15.42
CA LEU A 627 9.14 -10.44 -15.12
C LEU A 627 9.41 -10.83 -13.65
N TRP A 628 10.64 -10.65 -13.20
CA TRP A 628 11.01 -10.99 -11.83
C TRP A 628 10.28 -10.14 -10.78
N PRO A 629 10.29 -8.78 -10.84
CA PRO A 629 9.62 -7.99 -9.81
C PRO A 629 8.10 -8.24 -9.76
N GLN A 630 7.44 -8.48 -10.90
CA GLN A 630 6.02 -8.87 -10.92
C GLN A 630 5.78 -10.23 -10.24
N GLN A 631 6.64 -11.22 -10.50
CA GLN A 631 6.47 -12.56 -9.93
C GLN A 631 6.81 -12.62 -8.44
N GLU A 632 7.83 -11.89 -8.01
CA GLU A 632 8.37 -12.01 -6.65
C GLU A 632 7.85 -10.90 -5.72
N ILE A 633 7.96 -9.63 -6.13
CA ILE A 633 7.58 -8.47 -5.31
C ILE A 633 6.06 -8.28 -5.31
N THR A 634 5.41 -8.11 -6.47
CA THR A 634 3.96 -7.84 -6.54
C THR A 634 3.13 -8.94 -5.87
N THR A 635 3.50 -10.20 -6.05
CA THR A 635 2.82 -11.36 -5.42
C THR A 635 2.84 -11.29 -3.89
N ARG A 636 3.90 -10.74 -3.28
CA ARG A 636 4.05 -10.61 -1.82
C ARG A 636 3.61 -9.25 -1.29
N LYS A 637 3.69 -8.21 -2.12
CA LYS A 637 3.36 -6.82 -1.79
C LYS A 637 2.40 -6.29 -2.87
N PRO A 638 1.07 -6.50 -2.74
CA PRO A 638 0.09 -6.11 -3.75
C PRO A 638 0.00 -4.60 -4.02
N ASN A 639 0.59 -3.77 -3.17
CA ASN A 639 0.74 -2.32 -3.34
C ASN A 639 2.00 -1.92 -4.15
N PHE A 640 2.73 -2.89 -4.71
CA PHE A 640 3.85 -2.67 -5.62
C PHE A 640 3.47 -3.14 -7.02
N ASN A 641 3.27 -2.20 -7.92
CA ASN A 641 2.84 -2.46 -9.29
C ASN A 641 3.98 -2.14 -10.26
N PHE A 642 4.09 -2.95 -11.32
CA PHE A 642 5.09 -2.77 -12.38
C PHE A 642 4.41 -2.83 -13.73
N ARG A 643 4.68 -1.82 -14.56
CA ARG A 643 4.00 -1.60 -15.83
C ARG A 643 5.00 -1.42 -16.97
N TRP A 644 4.82 -2.24 -18.00
CA TRP A 644 5.55 -2.07 -19.25
C TRP A 644 4.82 -1.07 -20.15
N GLU A 645 5.54 -0.08 -20.65
CA GLU A 645 5.03 0.86 -21.64
C GLU A 645 5.79 0.74 -22.95
N ASN A 646 5.07 0.70 -24.06
CA ASN A 646 5.64 0.50 -25.40
C ASN A 646 6.25 1.79 -25.98
N ILE A 647 7.18 2.40 -25.23
CA ILE A 647 7.87 3.64 -25.58
C ILE A 647 9.08 3.29 -26.45
N TYR A 648 9.25 4.00 -27.57
CA TYR A 648 10.40 3.86 -28.45
C TYR A 648 11.70 4.26 -27.74
N HIS A 649 12.72 3.41 -27.86
CA HIS A 649 14.09 3.72 -27.48
C HIS A 649 15.06 2.98 -28.39
N PRO A 650 16.06 3.63 -29.01
CA PRO A 650 16.87 3.02 -30.08
C PRO A 650 17.62 1.75 -29.63
N THR A 651 18.12 1.70 -28.40
CA THR A 651 18.78 0.49 -27.86
C THR A 651 17.84 -0.50 -27.20
N TYR A 652 16.93 -0.03 -26.35
CA TYR A 652 16.21 -0.89 -25.42
C TYR A 652 14.80 -1.30 -25.88
N ASN A 653 14.18 -0.52 -26.77
CA ASN A 653 12.88 -0.84 -27.37
C ASN A 653 12.77 -0.21 -28.78
N PRO A 654 13.56 -0.67 -29.76
CA PRO A 654 13.63 -0.05 -31.09
C PRO A 654 12.33 -0.16 -31.89
N ASN A 655 11.42 -1.06 -31.49
CA ASN A 655 10.13 -1.26 -32.13
C ASN A 655 8.97 -0.60 -31.34
N GLY A 656 9.29 0.30 -30.40
CA GLY A 656 8.28 1.00 -29.62
C GLY A 656 7.39 1.89 -30.50
N THR A 657 6.11 1.97 -30.16
CA THR A 657 5.10 2.65 -31.00
C THR A 657 4.70 4.03 -30.48
N VAL A 658 5.23 4.43 -29.32
CA VAL A 658 4.93 5.71 -28.67
C VAL A 658 6.24 6.45 -28.44
N SER A 659 6.31 7.72 -28.83
CA SER A 659 7.49 8.55 -28.52
C SER A 659 7.45 9.04 -27.07
N VAL A 660 8.61 9.39 -26.50
CA VAL A 660 8.68 9.92 -25.12
C VAL A 660 7.86 11.20 -24.98
N VAL A 661 7.88 12.07 -25.99
CA VAL A 661 7.18 13.37 -25.99
C VAL A 661 5.66 13.26 -26.15
N GLU A 662 5.15 12.14 -26.63
CA GLU A 662 3.70 11.86 -26.70
C GLU A 662 3.19 11.07 -25.49
N PHE A 663 4.10 10.47 -24.72
CA PHE A 663 3.74 9.60 -23.61
C PHE A 663 3.27 10.41 -22.39
N GLY A 664 1.99 10.26 -22.04
CA GLY A 664 1.42 10.79 -20.80
C GLY A 664 1.49 9.77 -19.67
N LEU A 665 1.97 10.18 -18.48
CA LEU A 665 1.89 9.32 -17.30
C LEU A 665 0.40 9.02 -16.98
N PRO A 666 -0.05 7.76 -16.90
CA PRO A 666 -1.47 7.42 -16.75
C PRO A 666 -1.87 7.39 -15.28
N TYR A 667 -1.43 8.41 -14.56
CA TYR A 667 -1.79 8.67 -13.19
C TYR A 667 -2.48 10.03 -13.12
N HIS A 668 -3.37 10.18 -12.15
CA HIS A 668 -4.04 11.46 -11.91
C HIS A 668 -3.05 12.51 -11.40
N ASN A 669 -3.45 13.77 -11.48
CA ASN A 669 -2.67 14.85 -10.91
C ASN A 669 -2.54 14.65 -9.39
N PHE A 670 -1.40 15.02 -8.81
CA PHE A 670 -1.16 14.96 -7.35
C PHE A 670 -1.30 13.54 -6.74
N SER A 671 -0.85 12.51 -7.44
CA SER A 671 -0.92 11.11 -6.99
C SER A 671 0.26 10.68 -6.10
N PHE A 672 1.44 11.26 -6.28
CA PHE A 672 2.68 10.78 -5.65
C PHE A 672 3.35 11.82 -4.75
N ASP A 673 3.90 11.37 -3.63
CA ASP A 673 4.70 12.19 -2.71
C ASP A 673 6.15 12.28 -3.20
N VAL A 674 6.66 11.18 -3.76
CA VAL A 674 8.03 11.06 -4.28
C VAL A 674 8.03 10.42 -5.67
N VAL A 675 8.81 10.99 -6.59
CA VAL A 675 9.17 10.37 -7.87
C VAL A 675 10.67 10.06 -7.85
N CYS A 676 11.06 8.91 -8.36
CA CYS A 676 12.45 8.49 -8.49
C CYS A 676 12.78 8.17 -9.96
N ILE A 677 13.91 8.69 -10.45
CA ILE A 677 14.43 8.44 -11.78
C ILE A 677 15.90 8.06 -11.62
N THR A 678 16.20 6.76 -11.65
CA THR A 678 17.55 6.30 -11.33
C THR A 678 18.56 6.63 -12.44
N ASN A 679 18.27 6.22 -13.67
CA ASN A 679 19.20 6.33 -14.80
C ASN A 679 18.57 6.90 -16.09
N LEU A 680 17.31 7.31 -16.10
CA LEU A 680 16.62 7.65 -17.35
C LEU A 680 17.21 8.88 -18.06
N PHE A 681 17.55 9.94 -17.30
CA PHE A 681 17.98 11.22 -17.89
C PHE A 681 19.29 11.09 -18.66
N THR A 682 20.14 10.13 -18.33
CA THR A 682 21.39 9.89 -19.08
C THR A 682 21.17 9.22 -20.43
N HIS A 683 19.93 8.95 -20.82
CA HIS A 683 19.56 8.32 -22.09
C HIS A 683 18.53 9.14 -22.89
N LEU A 684 18.13 10.31 -22.41
CA LEU A 684 17.11 11.17 -23.04
C LEU A 684 17.70 12.49 -23.53
N ARG A 685 17.14 13.02 -24.61
CA ARG A 685 17.43 14.39 -25.09
C ARG A 685 16.75 15.44 -24.21
N ILE A 686 17.16 16.71 -24.32
CA ILE A 686 16.64 17.76 -23.43
C ILE A 686 15.13 17.99 -23.62
N SER A 687 14.63 17.83 -24.86
CA SER A 687 13.22 17.95 -25.21
C SER A 687 12.36 16.86 -24.56
N GLU A 688 12.89 15.64 -24.47
CA GLU A 688 12.26 14.50 -23.81
C GLU A 688 12.29 14.64 -22.28
N ILE A 689 13.40 15.14 -21.72
CA ILE A 689 13.50 15.49 -20.30
C ILE A 689 12.48 16.57 -19.94
N ARG A 690 12.33 17.61 -20.76
CA ARG A 690 11.32 18.68 -20.56
C ARG A 690 9.92 18.10 -20.43
N HIS A 691 9.52 17.23 -21.36
CA HIS A 691 8.22 16.57 -21.30
C HIS A 691 8.07 15.68 -20.07
N CYS A 692 9.10 14.90 -19.76
CA CYS A 692 9.13 14.05 -18.57
C CYS A 692 8.94 14.88 -17.29
N LEU A 693 9.65 16.01 -17.14
CA LEU A 693 9.52 16.92 -16.01
C LEU A 693 8.12 17.54 -15.91
N HIS A 694 7.46 17.89 -17.03
CA HIS A 694 6.07 18.33 -17.01
C HIS A 694 5.11 17.24 -16.51
N GLN A 695 5.28 15.99 -16.96
CA GLN A 695 4.48 14.87 -16.48
C GLN A 695 4.72 14.59 -15.00
N VAL A 696 5.98 14.63 -14.55
CA VAL A 696 6.37 14.47 -13.14
C VAL A 696 5.77 15.58 -12.29
N HIS A 697 5.92 16.84 -12.71
CA HIS A 697 5.32 17.98 -12.03
C HIS A 697 3.80 17.80 -11.88
N ARG A 698 3.11 17.31 -12.91
CA ARG A 698 1.67 17.05 -12.87
C ARG A 698 1.27 16.01 -11.83
N VAL A 699 1.98 14.87 -11.76
CA VAL A 699 1.62 13.75 -10.86
C VAL A 699 2.12 13.92 -9.43
N LEU A 700 3.11 14.79 -9.18
CA LEU A 700 3.55 15.13 -7.82
C LEU A 700 2.48 15.90 -7.04
N LYS A 701 2.27 15.53 -5.78
CA LYS A 701 1.50 16.30 -4.77
C LYS A 701 2.18 17.65 -4.49
N SER A 702 1.48 18.57 -3.80
CA SER A 702 2.09 19.82 -3.32
C SER A 702 3.30 19.49 -2.45
N GLU A 703 4.40 20.21 -2.63
CA GLU A 703 5.69 19.94 -1.98
C GLU A 703 6.29 18.54 -2.26
N GLY A 704 5.71 17.79 -3.20
CA GLY A 704 6.22 16.51 -3.66
C GLY A 704 7.60 16.65 -4.29
N ARG A 705 8.40 15.58 -4.18
CA ARG A 705 9.84 15.62 -4.50
C ARG A 705 10.21 14.62 -5.58
N LEU A 706 11.19 14.98 -6.39
CA LEU A 706 11.80 14.12 -7.39
C LEU A 706 13.27 13.92 -7.05
N LEU A 707 13.74 12.68 -7.03
CA LEU A 707 15.15 12.34 -7.09
C LEU A 707 15.50 11.84 -8.48
N CYS A 708 16.42 12.51 -9.17
CA CYS A 708 16.91 12.06 -10.48
C CYS A 708 18.43 11.97 -10.56
N GLY A 709 18.91 10.92 -11.24
CA GLY A 709 20.32 10.75 -11.60
C GLY A 709 20.64 11.32 -12.98
N CYS A 710 21.77 12.03 -13.10
CA CYS A 710 22.24 12.63 -14.35
C CYS A 710 23.77 12.79 -14.38
N PHE A 711 24.30 13.30 -15.50
CA PHE A 711 25.69 13.76 -15.62
C PHE A 711 25.72 15.27 -15.89
N LEU A 712 26.31 16.04 -14.98
CA LEU A 712 26.38 17.50 -15.00
C LEU A 712 27.77 17.98 -15.43
N LEU A 713 27.82 18.64 -16.57
CA LEU A 713 29.01 19.32 -17.05
C LEU A 713 29.08 20.72 -16.42
N ASN A 714 30.07 20.87 -15.53
CA ASN A 714 30.48 22.10 -14.89
C ASN A 714 32.01 22.26 -15.06
N PRO A 715 32.61 23.40 -14.69
CA PRO A 715 34.03 23.63 -14.93
C PRO A 715 34.95 22.54 -14.34
N GLU A 716 34.56 21.94 -13.22
CA GLU A 716 35.31 20.87 -12.59
C GLU A 716 35.21 19.54 -13.37
N SER A 717 33.99 19.10 -13.74
CA SER A 717 33.84 17.84 -14.49
C SER A 717 34.50 17.94 -15.86
N GLN A 718 34.38 19.08 -16.55
CA GLN A 718 35.09 19.33 -17.81
C GLN A 718 36.61 19.24 -17.66
N LYS A 719 37.17 19.85 -16.61
CA LYS A 719 38.61 19.77 -16.32
C LYS A 719 39.07 18.34 -16.06
N LEU A 720 38.31 17.55 -15.29
CA LEU A 720 38.68 16.17 -14.97
C LEU A 720 38.52 15.21 -16.16
N ILE A 721 37.52 15.44 -17.01
CA ILE A 721 37.37 14.74 -18.30
C ILE A 721 38.58 15.02 -19.18
N ALA A 722 38.99 16.29 -19.31
CA ALA A 722 40.16 16.68 -20.09
C ALA A 722 41.48 16.07 -19.55
N GLN A 723 41.55 15.79 -18.25
CA GLN A 723 42.66 15.07 -17.62
C GLN A 723 42.61 13.55 -17.79
N GLY A 724 41.61 13.01 -18.49
CA GLY A 724 41.43 11.58 -18.71
C GLY A 724 41.01 10.78 -17.47
N LYS A 725 40.52 11.46 -16.42
CA LYS A 725 40.13 10.81 -15.15
C LYS A 725 38.70 10.27 -15.15
N ALA A 726 37.87 10.69 -16.11
CA ALA A 726 36.46 10.34 -16.16
C ALA A 726 36.23 8.89 -16.57
N SER A 727 35.37 8.18 -15.82
CA SER A 727 34.84 6.88 -16.23
C SER A 727 33.80 7.00 -17.35
N GLN A 728 33.13 8.16 -17.44
CA GLN A 728 32.18 8.49 -18.51
C GLN A 728 32.78 9.59 -19.37
N LYS A 729 33.23 9.23 -20.58
CA LYS A 729 33.94 10.11 -21.51
C LYS A 729 32.96 10.85 -22.42
N LEU A 730 32.22 11.80 -21.84
CA LEU A 730 31.25 12.64 -22.56
C LEU A 730 32.01 13.67 -23.41
N MET A 731 32.48 13.25 -24.58
CA MET A 731 33.44 13.98 -25.42
C MET A 731 32.82 14.59 -26.67
N TYR A 732 31.68 14.04 -27.12
CA TYR A 732 31.05 14.46 -28.37
C TYR A 732 29.95 15.47 -28.07
N GLU A 733 30.05 16.66 -28.66
CA GLU A 733 29.05 17.70 -28.52
C GLU A 733 27.78 17.34 -29.31
N ILE A 734 26.63 17.56 -28.70
CA ILE A 734 25.30 17.52 -29.32
C ILE A 734 24.57 18.83 -28.97
N GLU A 735 23.51 19.16 -29.70
CA GLU A 735 22.71 20.38 -29.51
C GLU A 735 22.37 20.66 -28.03
N ASP A 736 22.14 19.59 -27.28
CA ASP A 736 21.59 19.60 -25.91
C ASP A 736 22.62 19.32 -24.80
N GLY A 737 23.89 19.12 -25.14
CA GLY A 737 24.92 18.68 -24.19
C GLY A 737 26.04 17.86 -24.81
N PHE A 738 26.45 16.80 -24.12
CA PHE A 738 27.58 15.95 -24.53
C PHE A 738 27.22 14.48 -24.43
N THR A 739 27.75 13.67 -25.34
CA THR A 739 27.49 12.22 -25.41
C THR A 739 28.78 11.40 -25.38
N LEU A 740 28.64 10.14 -24.96
CA LEU A 740 29.65 9.08 -25.05
C LEU A 740 29.90 8.61 -26.49
N ASP A 741 28.90 8.76 -27.35
CA ASP A 741 28.88 8.20 -28.70
C ASP A 741 28.18 9.16 -29.66
N SER A 742 28.88 9.56 -30.73
CA SER A 742 28.38 10.52 -31.72
C SER A 742 27.32 9.93 -32.66
N GLU A 743 27.31 8.60 -32.86
CA GLU A 743 26.37 7.91 -33.76
C GLU A 743 25.11 7.47 -33.02
N LEU A 744 25.22 7.11 -31.74
CA LEU A 744 24.09 6.76 -30.88
C LEU A 744 24.13 7.54 -29.56
N PRO A 745 23.71 8.82 -29.55
CA PRO A 745 23.87 9.67 -28.37
C PRO A 745 23.16 9.16 -27.12
N GLU A 746 22.04 8.46 -27.29
CA GLU A 746 21.24 7.88 -26.21
C GLU A 746 21.98 6.76 -25.44
N LYS A 747 23.19 6.34 -25.86
CA LYS A 747 24.06 5.48 -25.04
C LYS A 747 24.51 6.15 -23.73
N GLY A 748 24.59 7.48 -23.71
CA GLY A 748 24.98 8.21 -22.51
C GLY A 748 25.11 9.70 -22.78
N ILE A 749 24.23 10.49 -22.18
CA ILE A 749 24.15 11.94 -22.34
C ILE A 749 24.44 12.62 -21.00
N GLY A 750 25.24 13.69 -21.05
CA GLY A 750 25.37 14.65 -19.97
C GLY A 750 25.05 16.07 -20.43
N PHE A 751 24.69 16.90 -19.48
CA PHE A 751 24.10 18.21 -19.72
C PHE A 751 24.97 19.30 -19.11
N LEU A 752 25.04 20.45 -19.78
CA LEU A 752 25.55 21.65 -19.13
C LEU A 752 24.69 21.93 -17.89
N GLU A 753 25.34 22.11 -16.73
CA GLU A 753 24.63 22.25 -15.46
C GLU A 753 23.62 23.42 -15.51
N SER A 754 24.02 24.58 -16.03
CA SER A 754 23.15 25.74 -16.15
C SER A 754 21.91 25.47 -17.01
N LEU A 755 22.05 24.74 -18.13
CA LEU A 755 20.95 24.46 -19.05
C LEU A 755 19.89 23.57 -18.39
N LEU A 756 20.31 22.49 -17.73
CA LEU A 756 19.39 21.57 -17.07
C LEU A 756 18.68 22.23 -15.89
N LEU A 757 19.38 23.04 -15.09
CA LEU A 757 18.76 23.71 -13.94
C LEU A 757 17.75 24.79 -14.39
N ASN A 758 18.01 25.51 -15.48
CA ASN A 758 17.03 26.45 -16.06
C ASN A 758 15.78 25.72 -16.56
N LEU A 759 15.95 24.57 -17.23
CA LEU A 759 14.82 23.74 -17.67
C LEU A 759 13.95 23.28 -16.49
N VAL A 760 14.58 22.88 -15.38
CA VAL A 760 13.88 22.47 -14.16
C VAL A 760 12.99 23.59 -13.62
N GLU A 761 13.54 24.82 -13.55
CA GLU A 761 12.81 26.02 -13.12
C GLU A 761 11.61 26.32 -14.04
N GLU A 762 11.80 26.24 -15.36
CA GLU A 762 10.75 26.42 -16.38
C GLU A 762 9.59 25.42 -16.22
N CYS A 763 9.90 24.19 -15.79
CA CYS A 763 8.90 23.13 -15.58
C CYS A 763 8.15 23.25 -14.25
N GLY A 764 8.32 24.33 -13.48
CA GLY A 764 7.63 24.56 -12.20
C GLY A 764 8.21 23.79 -11.01
N LEU A 765 9.45 23.30 -11.14
CA LEU A 765 10.20 22.63 -10.08
C LEU A 765 11.30 23.58 -9.56
N LYS A 766 11.71 23.40 -8.31
CA LYS A 766 12.87 24.07 -7.73
C LYS A 766 13.91 23.04 -7.31
N VAL A 767 15.18 23.38 -7.41
CA VAL A 767 16.29 22.52 -6.99
C VAL A 767 16.51 22.70 -5.49
N VAL A 768 16.33 21.64 -4.71
CA VAL A 768 16.53 21.67 -3.24
C VAL A 768 17.77 20.89 -2.78
N GLY A 769 18.39 20.13 -3.68
CA GLY A 769 19.65 19.44 -3.42
C GLY A 769 20.41 19.11 -4.70
N LYS A 770 21.74 19.24 -4.64
CA LYS A 770 22.68 18.84 -5.71
C LYS A 770 23.81 18.03 -5.09
N TYR A 771 24.02 16.81 -5.59
CA TYR A 771 25.04 15.89 -5.06
C TYR A 771 25.88 15.37 -6.21
N TYR A 772 27.09 15.90 -6.35
CA TYR A 772 27.96 15.59 -7.49
C TYR A 772 28.56 14.19 -7.40
N GLY A 773 28.60 13.45 -8.51
CA GLY A 773 29.06 12.07 -8.59
C GLY A 773 30.50 11.88 -9.05
N SER A 774 31.03 10.68 -8.78
CA SER A 774 32.42 10.31 -9.09
C SER A 774 32.69 10.02 -10.56
N TRP A 775 31.68 10.01 -11.43
CA TRP A 775 31.78 9.62 -12.85
C TRP A 775 32.84 10.39 -13.66
N CYS A 776 33.14 11.64 -13.28
CA CYS A 776 34.16 12.46 -13.92
C CYS A 776 35.57 12.29 -13.30
N GLY A 777 35.71 11.47 -12.25
CA GLY A 777 36.97 11.20 -11.56
C GLY A 777 37.17 11.98 -10.25
N ARG A 778 36.16 12.73 -9.79
CA ARG A 778 36.16 13.35 -8.45
C ARG A 778 35.86 12.32 -7.36
N GLN A 779 36.21 12.64 -6.12
CA GLN A 779 35.77 11.85 -4.96
C GLN A 779 34.31 12.17 -4.64
N SER A 780 33.46 11.15 -4.55
CA SER A 780 32.05 11.30 -4.19
C SER A 780 31.49 10.00 -3.62
N PHE A 781 30.43 10.11 -2.81
CA PHE A 781 29.67 8.97 -2.30
C PHE A 781 28.71 8.38 -3.35
N THR A 782 28.36 9.13 -4.40
CA THR A 782 27.52 8.69 -5.52
C THR A 782 28.32 8.56 -6.81
N ASN A 783 27.89 7.68 -7.71
CA ASN A 783 28.54 7.50 -9.01
C ASN A 783 28.11 8.58 -10.01
N GLN A 784 26.80 8.72 -10.22
CA GLN A 784 26.19 9.79 -11.03
C GLN A 784 25.89 11.00 -10.15
N ASP A 785 25.69 12.17 -10.76
CA ASP A 785 25.16 13.32 -10.04
C ASP A 785 23.69 13.05 -9.68
N LEU A 786 23.27 13.46 -8.49
CA LEU A 786 21.88 13.37 -8.05
C LEU A 786 21.33 14.78 -7.83
N LEU A 787 20.14 15.02 -8.39
CA LEU A 787 19.35 16.23 -8.14
C LEU A 787 18.11 15.87 -7.32
N VAL A 788 17.84 16.67 -6.28
CA VAL A 788 16.56 16.65 -5.57
C VAL A 788 15.78 17.88 -5.99
N LEU A 789 14.64 17.64 -6.61
CA LEU A 789 13.75 18.66 -7.13
C LEU A 789 12.45 18.66 -6.33
N GLN A 790 11.84 19.82 -6.12
CA GLN A 790 10.58 19.95 -5.40
C GLN A 790 9.58 20.74 -6.21
N LYS A 791 8.31 20.34 -6.19
CA LYS A 791 7.21 21.09 -6.80
C LYS A 791 6.98 22.42 -6.09
N LYS A 792 6.89 23.52 -6.85
CA LYS A 792 6.58 24.86 -6.30
C LYS A 792 5.10 24.96 -5.87
N THR A 793 4.82 25.49 -4.68
CA THR A 793 3.45 25.79 -4.22
C THR A 793 2.80 26.91 -5.02
N GLN A 794 1.48 26.83 -5.25
CA GLN A 794 0.69 27.83 -5.99
C GLN A 794 0.84 29.27 -5.47
N LEU A 795 1.08 29.48 -4.17
CA LEU A 795 1.38 30.80 -3.57
C LEU A 795 2.64 31.46 -4.16
N SER A 796 3.59 30.69 -4.68
CA SER A 796 4.80 31.22 -5.35
C SER A 796 4.58 31.58 -6.83
N LEU A 797 3.50 31.07 -7.45
CA LEU A 797 3.09 31.43 -8.81
C LEU A 797 2.27 32.72 -8.83
N GLU A 798 1.59 33.05 -7.73
CA GLU A 798 0.82 34.30 -7.61
C GLU A 798 1.70 35.55 -7.49
N ASN A 799 2.91 35.43 -6.93
CA ASN A 799 3.95 36.47 -6.98
C ASN A 799 4.56 36.66 -8.39
N GLN A 800 4.15 35.86 -9.39
CA GLN A 800 4.44 36.10 -10.80
C GLN A 800 3.23 36.65 -11.58
N THR A 801 2.07 36.85 -10.94
CA THR A 801 0.89 37.42 -11.63
C THR A 801 0.99 38.92 -11.87
N ASP A 802 1.93 39.62 -11.22
CA ASP A 802 2.29 41.01 -11.56
C ASP A 802 3.14 41.14 -12.83
N LEU A 803 3.49 40.02 -13.49
CA LEU A 803 4.14 40.03 -14.81
C LEU A 803 3.17 39.72 -15.97
N LYS A 804 1.87 39.51 -15.69
CA LYS A 804 0.86 39.25 -16.74
C LYS A 804 0.18 40.51 -17.31
N GLN A 805 0.62 41.71 -16.91
CA GLN A 805 0.19 42.97 -17.54
C GLN A 805 1.20 43.58 -18.54
N THR A 806 2.31 42.91 -18.84
CA THR A 806 3.34 43.49 -19.74
C THR A 806 3.72 42.62 -20.95
N PHE A 807 2.86 41.70 -21.39
CA PHE A 807 3.10 40.93 -22.62
C PHE A 807 1.96 41.06 -23.63
N GLN A 808 1.78 42.29 -24.08
CA GLN A 808 1.28 42.58 -25.42
C GLN A 808 2.28 43.55 -26.06
N THR A 809 3.22 43.03 -26.85
CA THR A 809 3.79 43.68 -28.05
C THR A 809 4.88 42.78 -28.67
N LYS A 810 4.89 42.74 -30.01
CA LYS A 810 5.76 41.98 -30.92
C LYS A 810 7.27 42.33 -30.87
N ALA A 811 7.80 42.81 -29.75
CA ALA A 811 9.15 43.40 -29.68
C ALA A 811 10.22 42.55 -28.97
N ASP A 812 9.89 41.39 -28.39
CA ASP A 812 10.85 40.59 -27.60
C ASP A 812 11.46 39.38 -28.32
N GLU A 813 11.05 39.06 -29.56
CA GLU A 813 11.78 38.05 -30.35
C GLU A 813 13.22 38.49 -30.63
N THR A 814 13.45 39.79 -30.83
CA THR A 814 14.78 40.34 -31.17
C THR A 814 15.79 40.29 -30.00
N LYS A 815 15.33 40.27 -28.74
CA LYS A 815 16.20 40.12 -27.55
C LYS A 815 16.56 38.69 -27.22
N VAL A 816 15.75 37.71 -27.66
CA VAL A 816 16.06 36.28 -27.54
C VAL A 816 17.13 35.89 -28.57
N PHE A 817 17.03 36.41 -29.80
CA PHE A 817 18.07 36.24 -30.82
C PHE A 817 19.40 36.89 -30.44
N SER A 818 19.41 38.07 -29.81
CA SER A 818 20.65 38.73 -29.39
C SER A 818 21.40 38.00 -28.26
N LYS A 819 20.71 37.17 -27.45
CA LYS A 819 21.35 36.32 -26.43
C LYS A 819 21.90 35.01 -27.00
N LEU A 820 21.28 34.47 -28.05
CA LEU A 820 21.79 33.34 -28.82
C LEU A 820 23.06 33.70 -29.61
N ASP A 821 23.15 34.92 -30.15
CA ASP A 821 24.38 35.41 -30.81
C ASP A 821 25.56 35.58 -29.83
N ASN A 822 25.26 36.03 -28.61
CA ASN A 822 26.27 36.15 -27.56
C ASN A 822 26.74 34.75 -27.08
N TYR A 823 25.85 33.76 -27.11
CA TYR A 823 26.13 32.36 -26.82
C TYR A 823 26.99 31.70 -27.92
N GLN A 824 26.70 31.97 -29.19
CA GLN A 824 27.54 31.53 -30.32
C GLN A 824 28.95 32.15 -30.26
N LYS A 825 29.08 33.43 -29.90
CA LYS A 825 30.39 34.08 -29.68
C LYS A 825 31.19 33.45 -28.54
N ILE A 826 30.55 33.08 -27.43
CA ILE A 826 31.21 32.39 -26.31
C ILE A 826 31.64 30.97 -26.75
N LEU A 827 30.80 30.25 -27.48
CA LEU A 827 31.13 28.93 -28.04
C LEU A 827 32.31 28.98 -29.03
N GLU A 828 32.36 29.99 -29.91
CA GLU A 828 33.50 30.19 -30.83
C GLU A 828 34.79 30.54 -30.09
N GLN A 829 34.72 31.37 -29.05
CA GLN A 829 35.88 31.67 -28.21
C GLN A 829 36.40 30.42 -27.48
N HIS A 830 35.50 29.55 -27.00
CA HIS A 830 35.87 28.29 -26.37
C HIS A 830 36.43 27.26 -27.39
N LYS A 831 35.86 27.17 -28.60
CA LYS A 831 36.39 26.36 -29.72
C LYS A 831 37.82 26.78 -30.07
N SER A 832 38.06 28.09 -30.26
CA SER A 832 39.40 28.62 -30.55
C SER A 832 40.42 28.31 -29.44
N LYS A 833 39.98 28.34 -28.18
CA LYS A 833 40.84 28.03 -27.03
C LYS A 833 41.17 26.54 -26.94
N LEU A 834 40.22 25.66 -27.25
CA LEU A 834 40.40 24.21 -27.29
C LEU A 834 41.25 23.76 -28.48
N GLU A 835 41.11 24.37 -29.65
CA GLU A 835 41.97 24.11 -30.81
C GLU A 835 43.42 24.49 -30.53
N LYS A 836 43.66 25.64 -29.89
CA LYS A 836 45.01 26.05 -29.45
C LYS A 836 45.62 25.06 -28.46
N ILE A 837 44.82 24.54 -27.53
CA ILE A 837 45.26 23.51 -26.57
C ILE A 837 45.56 22.19 -27.30
N LYS A 838 44.74 21.80 -28.28
CA LYS A 838 44.96 20.59 -29.09
C LYS A 838 46.26 20.67 -29.89
N VAL A 839 46.52 21.81 -30.53
CA VAL A 839 47.79 22.08 -31.24
C VAL A 839 48.99 22.03 -30.29
N GLN A 840 48.87 22.59 -29.08
CA GLN A 840 49.93 22.50 -28.07
C GLN A 840 50.18 21.08 -27.57
N ILE A 841 49.12 20.28 -27.40
CA ILE A 841 49.22 18.86 -27.01
C ILE A 841 49.89 18.05 -28.12
N ASP A 842 49.52 18.27 -29.39
CA ASP A 842 50.10 17.55 -30.52
C ASP A 842 51.56 17.95 -30.77
N ALA A 843 51.91 19.23 -30.58
CA ALA A 843 53.30 19.71 -30.59
C ALA A 843 54.14 19.18 -29.41
N SER A 844 53.52 18.93 -28.25
CA SER A 844 54.20 18.31 -27.11
C SER A 844 54.43 16.81 -27.34
N LYS A 845 53.48 16.12 -27.99
CA LYS A 845 53.62 14.70 -28.38
C LYS A 845 54.69 14.50 -29.46
N SER A 846 54.82 15.41 -30.42
CA SER A 846 55.87 15.31 -31.45
C SER A 846 57.27 15.50 -30.88
N LYS A 847 57.44 16.36 -29.86
CA LYS A 847 58.72 16.52 -29.15
C LYS A 847 59.13 15.30 -28.32
N ILE A 848 58.16 14.57 -27.75
CA ILE A 848 58.41 13.34 -26.97
C ILE A 848 58.77 12.15 -27.88
N ASN A 849 58.34 12.16 -29.16
CA ASN A 849 58.71 11.13 -30.13
C ASN A 849 60.04 11.40 -30.87
N HIS A 850 60.72 12.52 -30.56
CA HIS A 850 62.02 12.90 -31.14
C HIS A 850 63.12 13.12 -30.08
N SER A 851 62.88 12.71 -28.84
CA SER A 851 63.85 12.54 -27.75
C SER A 851 63.89 11.08 -27.35
#